data_AF-A0A416WB08-F1
#
_entry.id   AF-A0A416WB08-F1
#
_cell.length_a   1.000
_cell.length_b   1.000
_cell.length_c   1.000
_cell.angle_alpha   90.00
_cell.angle_beta   90.00
_cell.angle_gamma   90.00
#
_symmetry.space_group_name_H-M   'P 1'
#
loop_
_entity.id
_entity.type
_entity.pdbx_description
1 polymer ?
#
loop_
_entity_poly.entity_id
_entity_poly.type
_entity_poly.pdbx_seq_one_letter_code
_entity_poly.pdbx_strand_id
1 'polypeptide(L)'
;MKKGSIKKKFKAMISFVLALVLLVQPITMPKDVYASGNVKLEINGFQISAMLEAFRTIYSVSETDKTDEIGLVYGLADSVSEDEMIVGSLNTTVHSYAATPLGETGKKYSSLDNAKSYCLTMEFIKNAEFYKQGISVRAYAKLKDGSYVYSNISTMSVYDVAGKLYNRNLMSNMRGHEYLYDSILSVVDSSYKKVDYMNRNTIVTAEAEENTTVAPTEKPAEPETTAKPEETTTKAEVDRTTYKKPGVQSEGADAEVASNISLNKYIDGIDTEFSSTKGNTSNNEGINNLFDGNVNTKFFTGDAPVISIAWKMKRATIIRNYTLVTAGDAATYPHRNPYKWKLLGSVNGTDWVQLDAVDNGGIGHENNKGYSYDTDAQKACQFFMLRIESSGDDGKLYYGSQLSEIYIKGDVVQKTENIGVDLDDHISGINTSATTVVGYNGNEGVENLFDGDTSTKLFTNTATPCSIAWTMKESTSLYSYTLTTANDNATYKNRSIKSWVLYGSNDGNNWDVIDTVNDSGIMDVNYADYTYIVDNVGSYKHFKLTVTEGYGDSFQLSEISLKGCALLLENEYEAIFTGDWDQVTATNYKKNLKDLFYQVYPRQYTRWGTGSEPKRMFIVADKGYDGVAYTMGNSIVISVDWMNSNPVGIGYFSHELTHAAQQYGNVTSSGSAWWVENMANYGGFRYYHWATEDNVQVYQASDTSLQDWGYQAYGNNKWFFAYMDAKYPTTKSSDGTVKLGLIDSINNMLKTNKGTKYDDNPKDTSTPWSKLVYQITGYDCIESLRLKYVEELKNGTWAFTGFRYYQDNWITEGIAGVDNPTYPMIGPKTHGSKKAAKLDTAVTSGNNLCSGASILHTSGQTNVNEAAEKLIDGNLDTKWCSRSSSESTFNGVMHSVKIDLGSKKTFNTYTIYNTQSKENFANASEWEILVSEDGKTWTSVDYQNNNNNSVSSYNIGTQTARYVQIKIFNPGDSAGTIRLYEFQLYNK
;
A
#
# COMPACT_ATOMS: atom_id res chain seq x y z
N MET A 1 -31.05 37.16 9.08
CA MET A 1 -31.33 35.72 9.35
C MET A 1 -30.16 34.75 9.10
N LYS A 2 -29.17 34.98 8.21
CA LYS A 2 -28.24 33.91 7.79
C LYS A 2 -27.22 33.35 8.83
N LYS A 3 -26.75 34.10 9.84
CA LYS A 3 -25.71 33.59 10.78
C LYS A 3 -26.17 32.44 11.69
N GLY A 4 -27.44 32.40 12.11
CA GLY A 4 -27.94 31.39 13.06
C GLY A 4 -28.01 29.96 12.49
N SER A 5 -28.37 29.83 11.20
CA SER A 5 -28.47 28.52 10.53
C SER A 5 -27.11 27.84 10.36
N ILE A 6 -26.06 28.64 10.08
CA ILE A 6 -24.69 28.13 9.90
C ILE A 6 -24.17 27.53 11.22
N LYS A 7 -24.24 28.25 12.35
CA LYS A 7 -23.83 27.68 13.65
C LYS A 7 -24.64 26.44 14.05
N LYS A 8 -25.93 26.34 13.67
CA LYS A 8 -26.73 25.13 13.94
C LYS A 8 -26.30 23.93 13.09
N LYS A 9 -25.97 24.13 11.81
CA LYS A 9 -25.38 23.06 10.97
C LYS A 9 -23.96 22.69 11.40
N PHE A 10 -23.15 23.66 11.85
CA PHE A 10 -21.78 23.41 12.30
C PHE A 10 -21.73 22.57 13.59
N LYS A 11 -22.56 22.88 14.61
CA LYS A 11 -22.67 22.03 15.82
C LYS A 11 -23.14 20.59 15.50
N ALA A 12 -24.03 20.42 14.52
CA ALA A 12 -24.46 19.09 14.06
C ALA A 12 -23.35 18.34 13.32
N MET A 13 -22.56 19.02 12.49
CA MET A 13 -21.44 18.43 11.75
C MET A 13 -20.29 17.95 12.65
N ILE A 14 -19.99 18.66 13.73
CA ILE A 14 -18.94 18.24 14.70
C ILE A 14 -19.33 16.94 15.43
N SER A 15 -20.63 16.68 15.59
CA SER A 15 -21.17 15.53 16.32
C SER A 15 -21.04 14.18 15.59
N PHE A 16 -20.35 14.13 14.44
CA PHE A 16 -20.34 12.99 13.51
C PHE A 16 -18.94 12.46 13.16
N VAL A 17 -17.86 13.09 13.66
CA VAL A 17 -16.47 12.87 13.18
C VAL A 17 -15.60 12.12 14.21
N LEU A 18 -16.22 11.50 15.21
CA LEU A 18 -15.54 10.73 16.26
C LEU A 18 -15.41 9.25 15.89
N ALA A 19 -14.48 8.96 15.00
CA ALA A 19 -13.93 7.62 14.72
C ALA A 19 -12.39 7.68 14.87
N LEU A 20 -11.74 6.53 15.12
CA LEU A 20 -10.44 6.51 15.80
C LEU A 20 -9.48 5.44 15.27
N VAL A 21 -8.23 5.84 15.04
CA VAL A 21 -7.07 4.97 14.77
C VAL A 21 -5.92 5.32 15.74
N LEU A 22 -5.07 4.35 16.10
CA LEU A 22 -4.14 4.43 17.23
C LEU A 22 -2.65 4.47 16.82
N LEU A 23 -1.81 5.08 17.69
CA LEU A 23 -0.33 4.94 17.74
C LEU A 23 0.24 5.84 18.86
N VAL A 24 0.85 5.29 19.93
CA VAL A 24 1.18 6.04 21.17
C VAL A 24 2.54 6.78 21.12
N GLN A 25 2.60 8.03 21.63
CA GLN A 25 3.82 8.78 22.02
C GLN A 25 3.51 9.69 23.24
N PRO A 26 4.48 10.29 23.97
CA PRO A 26 4.27 10.79 25.35
C PRO A 26 4.19 12.32 25.56
N ILE A 27 3.31 12.80 26.47
CA ILE A 27 3.19 14.22 26.92
C ILE A 27 3.00 14.31 28.46
N THR A 28 3.19 15.51 29.05
CA THR A 28 3.24 15.86 30.49
C THR A 28 1.91 16.37 31.11
N MET A 29 1.84 16.32 32.47
CA MET A 29 0.59 16.37 33.28
C MET A 29 0.22 17.73 33.91
N PRO A 30 -1.06 17.91 34.33
CA PRO A 30 -1.39 18.67 35.56
C PRO A 30 -2.66 18.22 36.36
N LYS A 31 -2.45 17.60 37.54
CA LYS A 31 -3.24 17.57 38.82
C LYS A 31 -4.77 17.32 38.91
N ASP A 32 -5.17 16.90 40.13
CA ASP A 32 -6.22 15.93 40.47
C ASP A 32 -7.51 16.49 41.18
N VAL A 33 -8.31 15.56 41.75
CA VAL A 33 -9.36 15.70 42.83
C VAL A 33 -10.77 16.10 42.38
N TYR A 34 -11.87 15.34 42.63
CA TYR A 34 -12.17 13.91 42.93
C TYR A 34 -13.72 13.71 42.98
N ALA A 35 -14.25 12.49 42.78
CA ALA A 35 -15.64 12.10 43.11
C ALA A 35 -15.74 10.64 43.62
N SER A 36 -16.84 10.29 44.30
CA SER A 36 -16.99 9.12 45.18
C SER A 36 -16.86 7.73 44.55
N GLY A 37 -16.29 6.80 45.32
CA GLY A 37 -15.93 5.43 44.91
C GLY A 37 -14.41 5.27 44.95
N ASN A 38 -13.89 4.05 45.19
CA ASN A 38 -12.44 3.85 45.20
C ASN A 38 -11.80 3.98 43.79
N VAL A 39 -12.64 3.92 42.74
CA VAL A 39 -12.25 4.16 41.34
C VAL A 39 -12.04 5.66 41.14
N LYS A 40 -10.78 6.12 41.23
CA LYS A 40 -10.41 7.51 40.93
C LYS A 40 -10.18 7.69 39.43
N LEU A 41 -10.53 8.85 38.90
CA LEU A 41 -10.43 9.21 37.48
C LEU A 41 -9.80 10.59 37.30
N GLU A 42 -8.93 10.75 36.30
CA GLU A 42 -8.31 12.02 35.94
C GLU A 42 -8.04 12.15 34.43
N ILE A 43 -7.97 13.39 33.92
CA ILE A 43 -7.45 13.70 32.58
C ILE A 43 -5.98 14.09 32.73
N ASN A 44 -5.06 13.24 32.27
CA ASN A 44 -3.62 13.47 32.40
C ASN A 44 -3.11 14.55 31.44
N GLY A 45 -3.70 14.71 30.26
CA GLY A 45 -3.28 15.76 29.32
C GLY A 45 -3.76 15.58 27.88
N PHE A 46 -3.26 16.45 27.01
CA PHE A 46 -3.67 16.54 25.61
C PHE A 46 -2.48 16.48 24.65
N GLN A 47 -2.68 15.86 23.49
CA GLN A 47 -1.66 15.74 22.44
C GLN A 47 -2.17 16.26 21.10
N ILE A 48 -1.25 16.48 20.16
CA ILE A 48 -1.53 16.58 18.73
C ILE A 48 -0.61 15.62 17.98
N SER A 49 -1.18 14.82 17.09
CA SER A 49 -0.44 14.05 16.08
C SER A 49 -0.49 14.81 14.77
N ALA A 50 0.68 15.22 14.27
CA ALA A 50 0.80 15.80 12.92
C ALA A 50 0.63 14.74 11.82
N MET A 51 0.93 13.46 12.13
CA MET A 51 0.81 12.34 11.18
C MET A 51 -0.62 11.86 10.99
N LEU A 52 -1.44 11.89 12.06
CA LEU A 52 -2.86 11.52 12.02
C LEU A 52 -3.78 12.74 11.93
N GLU A 53 -3.21 13.95 11.90
CA GLU A 53 -3.94 15.22 11.88
C GLU A 53 -5.09 15.26 12.89
N ALA A 54 -4.73 14.95 14.14
CA ALA A 54 -5.65 14.62 15.21
C ALA A 54 -5.16 15.19 16.56
N PHE A 55 -6.08 15.54 17.46
CA PHE A 55 -5.73 15.70 18.88
C PHE A 55 -6.00 14.42 19.66
N ARG A 56 -5.49 14.37 20.88
CA ARG A 56 -5.68 13.23 21.78
C ARG A 56 -5.95 13.69 23.19
N THR A 57 -6.66 12.88 23.96
CA THR A 57 -6.83 13.03 25.40
C THR A 57 -6.29 11.79 26.10
N ILE A 58 -5.33 11.99 27.01
CA ILE A 58 -4.82 10.95 27.91
C ILE A 58 -5.56 11.06 29.24
N TYR A 59 -6.01 9.94 29.79
CA TYR A 59 -6.74 9.85 31.05
C TYR A 59 -6.37 8.57 31.81
N SER A 60 -6.68 8.48 33.10
CA SER A 60 -6.30 7.34 33.94
C SER A 60 -7.38 6.94 34.94
N VAL A 61 -7.37 5.67 35.36
CA VAL A 61 -8.31 5.06 36.31
C VAL A 61 -7.59 4.16 37.33
N SER A 62 -7.87 4.30 38.63
CA SER A 62 -7.05 3.69 39.71
C SER A 62 -7.46 2.30 40.20
N GLU A 63 -8.69 1.84 39.93
CA GLU A 63 -9.16 0.49 40.30
C GLU A 63 -10.05 -0.05 39.17
N THR A 64 -9.52 -0.87 38.27
CA THR A 64 -10.29 -1.42 37.13
C THR A 64 -11.21 -2.57 37.50
N ASP A 65 -10.88 -3.36 38.52
CA ASP A 65 -11.56 -4.64 38.82
C ASP A 65 -13.02 -4.47 39.30
N LYS A 66 -13.40 -3.25 39.67
CA LYS A 66 -14.77 -2.85 40.05
C LYS A 66 -15.53 -2.12 38.94
N THR A 67 -14.84 -1.79 37.84
CA THR A 67 -15.44 -1.19 36.65
C THR A 67 -15.98 -2.26 35.71
N ASP A 68 -17.07 -1.92 35.02
CA ASP A 68 -17.71 -2.67 33.96
C ASP A 68 -17.36 -2.07 32.58
N GLU A 69 -17.22 -0.75 32.54
CA GLU A 69 -16.82 0.04 31.38
C GLU A 69 -16.07 1.30 31.88
N ILE A 70 -15.12 1.80 31.10
CA ILE A 70 -14.46 3.09 31.30
C ILE A 70 -14.43 3.85 29.99
N GLY A 71 -14.26 5.18 30.00
CA GLY A 71 -14.23 5.95 28.78
C GLY A 71 -14.07 7.45 28.97
N LEU A 72 -14.35 8.21 27.92
CA LEU A 72 -14.43 9.68 27.94
C LEU A 72 -15.81 10.19 27.52
N VAL A 73 -16.25 11.28 28.12
CA VAL A 73 -17.37 12.10 27.64
C VAL A 73 -16.81 13.41 27.11
N TYR A 74 -17.10 13.74 25.85
CA TYR A 74 -16.75 15.00 25.20
C TYR A 74 -17.98 15.90 25.04
N GLY A 75 -17.76 17.21 25.04
CA GLY A 75 -18.79 18.20 24.74
C GLY A 75 -18.21 19.52 24.22
N LEU A 76 -19.00 20.26 23.44
CA LEU A 76 -18.61 21.60 22.99
C LEU A 76 -18.82 22.62 24.12
N ALA A 77 -17.74 23.20 24.66
CA ALA A 77 -17.76 23.98 25.91
C ALA A 77 -18.83 25.10 25.93
N ASP A 78 -19.04 25.83 24.83
CA ASP A 78 -20.09 26.86 24.69
C ASP A 78 -21.51 26.28 24.44
N SER A 79 -21.77 25.04 24.88
CA SER A 79 -22.96 24.25 24.54
C SER A 79 -23.41 23.29 25.62
N VAL A 80 -22.62 23.10 26.67
CA VAL A 80 -22.79 22.02 27.66
C VAL A 80 -22.56 22.59 29.06
N SER A 81 -23.39 22.19 30.01
CA SER A 81 -23.16 22.38 31.45
C SER A 81 -22.47 21.16 32.07
N GLU A 82 -21.99 21.29 33.30
CA GLU A 82 -21.29 20.20 34.01
C GLU A 82 -22.21 18.98 34.27
N ASP A 83 -23.49 19.22 34.54
CA ASP A 83 -24.51 18.18 34.73
C ASP A 83 -24.88 17.46 33.41
N GLU A 84 -24.70 18.12 32.26
CA GLU A 84 -24.95 17.52 30.94
C GLU A 84 -23.79 16.66 30.44
N MET A 85 -22.58 16.84 31.00
CA MET A 85 -21.37 16.08 30.64
C MET A 85 -21.37 14.72 31.34
N ILE A 86 -22.28 13.83 30.90
CA ILE A 86 -22.49 12.46 31.39
C ILE A 86 -22.71 11.48 30.23
N VAL A 87 -22.52 10.18 30.49
CA VAL A 87 -22.87 9.10 29.55
C VAL A 87 -24.39 9.07 29.34
N GLY A 88 -24.83 8.93 28.09
CA GLY A 88 -26.26 8.92 27.73
C GLY A 88 -26.96 10.29 27.81
N SER A 89 -26.20 11.39 27.81
CA SER A 89 -26.73 12.76 27.82
C SER A 89 -27.70 13.03 26.65
N LEU A 90 -28.77 13.78 26.92
CA LEU A 90 -29.74 14.21 25.90
C LEU A 90 -29.28 15.46 25.11
N ASN A 91 -28.18 16.10 25.53
CA ASN A 91 -27.59 17.20 24.78
C ASN A 91 -26.83 16.65 23.56
N THR A 92 -27.33 16.91 22.35
CA THR A 92 -26.77 16.34 21.11
C THR A 92 -25.36 16.82 20.75
N THR A 93 -24.73 17.68 21.58
CA THR A 93 -23.31 18.05 21.46
C THR A 93 -22.42 17.40 22.52
N VAL A 94 -22.99 16.58 23.41
CA VAL A 94 -22.29 15.70 24.34
C VAL A 94 -22.27 14.28 23.77
N HIS A 95 -21.10 13.65 23.76
CA HIS A 95 -20.92 12.29 23.24
C HIS A 95 -19.96 11.49 24.13
N SER A 96 -20.31 10.23 24.40
CA SER A 96 -19.55 9.33 25.28
C SER A 96 -18.96 8.14 24.53
N TYR A 97 -17.69 7.85 24.78
CA TYR A 97 -16.91 6.81 24.09
C TYR A 97 -16.21 5.92 25.11
N ALA A 98 -16.54 4.64 25.10
CA ALA A 98 -15.86 3.63 25.89
C ALA A 98 -14.40 3.44 25.43
N ALA A 99 -13.53 3.04 26.35
CA ALA A 99 -12.18 2.59 26.02
C ALA A 99 -12.23 1.26 25.24
N THR A 100 -11.31 1.10 24.32
CA THR A 100 -10.96 -0.20 23.72
C THR A 100 -9.66 -0.72 24.36
N PRO A 101 -9.35 -2.03 24.29
CA PRO A 101 -8.08 -2.56 24.80
C PRO A 101 -6.86 -1.84 24.22
N LEU A 102 -6.87 -1.61 22.89
CA LEU A 102 -5.85 -0.84 22.17
C LEU A 102 -5.67 0.59 22.72
N GLY A 103 -6.70 1.17 23.32
CA GLY A 103 -6.67 2.50 23.92
C GLY A 103 -5.82 2.57 25.19
N GLU A 104 -5.46 1.45 25.83
CA GLU A 104 -4.56 1.44 26.98
C GLU A 104 -3.12 1.76 26.56
N THR A 105 -2.47 2.72 27.22
CA THR A 105 -1.20 3.28 26.73
C THR A 105 0.06 2.48 27.08
N GLY A 106 -0.07 1.39 27.84
CA GLY A 106 1.03 0.57 28.41
C GLY A 106 1.91 1.30 29.45
N LYS A 107 2.08 2.61 29.29
CA LYS A 107 2.76 3.53 30.20
C LYS A 107 1.76 4.20 31.13
N LYS A 108 2.05 4.18 32.43
CA LYS A 108 1.34 4.95 33.46
C LYS A 108 1.65 6.45 33.34
N TYR A 109 0.62 7.26 33.10
CA TYR A 109 0.66 8.73 33.11
C TYR A 109 0.11 9.34 34.42
N SER A 110 -0.41 8.49 35.31
CA SER A 110 -0.99 8.89 36.60
C SER A 110 0.02 8.87 37.75
N SER A 111 -0.21 9.69 38.77
CA SER A 111 0.42 9.53 40.08
C SER A 111 -0.29 8.48 40.97
N LEU A 112 -1.54 8.16 40.67
CA LEU A 112 -2.42 7.32 41.49
C LEU A 112 -1.95 5.85 41.51
N ASP A 113 -1.95 5.21 42.67
CA ASP A 113 -1.58 3.79 42.79
C ASP A 113 -2.48 2.88 41.95
N ASN A 114 -1.88 1.80 41.43
CA ASN A 114 -2.49 0.81 40.53
C ASN A 114 -3.18 1.34 39.26
N ALA A 115 -3.01 2.63 38.93
CA ALA A 115 -3.74 3.24 37.83
C ALA A 115 -3.23 2.82 36.44
N LYS A 116 -4.17 2.32 35.62
CA LYS A 116 -4.01 2.15 34.17
C LYS A 116 -4.31 3.48 33.46
N SER A 117 -3.63 3.75 32.36
CA SER A 117 -3.76 4.98 31.57
C SER A 117 -4.20 4.66 30.16
N TYR A 118 -5.07 5.51 29.61
CA TYR A 118 -5.76 5.34 28.34
C TYR A 118 -5.65 6.60 27.48
N CYS A 119 -5.74 6.44 26.16
CA CYS A 119 -5.63 7.52 25.19
C CYS A 119 -6.71 7.40 24.11
N LEU A 120 -7.48 8.48 23.93
CA LEU A 120 -8.47 8.59 22.85
C LEU A 120 -7.96 9.60 21.81
N THR A 121 -7.94 9.21 20.54
CA THR A 121 -7.52 10.05 19.40
C THR A 121 -8.72 10.54 18.61
N MET A 122 -8.73 11.82 18.24
CA MET A 122 -9.81 12.50 17.51
C MET A 122 -9.25 13.27 16.34
N GLU A 123 -9.63 12.90 15.11
CA GLU A 123 -9.24 13.62 13.89
C GLU A 123 -9.74 15.07 13.89
N PHE A 124 -9.00 15.94 13.22
CA PHE A 124 -9.37 17.34 13.06
C PHE A 124 -10.43 17.55 12.00
N ILE A 125 -11.48 18.29 12.36
CA ILE A 125 -12.26 19.03 11.37
C ILE A 125 -11.44 20.26 11.00
N LYS A 126 -10.55 20.12 9.99
CA LYS A 126 -9.45 21.05 9.66
C LYS A 126 -9.90 22.47 9.25
N ASN A 127 -10.29 23.30 10.22
CA ASN A 127 -10.61 24.71 10.00
C ASN A 127 -10.45 25.57 11.26
N ALA A 128 -10.29 26.87 11.07
CA ALA A 128 -10.05 27.85 12.12
C ALA A 128 -11.21 28.04 13.13
N GLU A 129 -12.46 27.70 12.80
CA GLU A 129 -13.58 27.77 13.77
C GLU A 129 -13.56 26.56 14.71
N PHE A 130 -13.25 25.36 14.19
CA PHE A 130 -13.04 24.15 15.01
C PHE A 130 -11.78 24.25 15.88
N TYR A 131 -10.65 24.70 15.34
CA TYR A 131 -9.40 24.83 16.11
C TYR A 131 -9.51 25.80 17.30
N LYS A 132 -10.39 26.82 17.19
CA LYS A 132 -10.72 27.79 18.26
C LYS A 132 -11.80 27.31 19.23
N GLN A 133 -12.58 26.31 18.85
CA GLN A 133 -13.73 25.86 19.65
C GLN A 133 -13.23 25.21 20.94
N GLY A 134 -13.75 25.67 22.08
CA GLY A 134 -13.54 24.99 23.35
C GLY A 134 -14.20 23.61 23.33
N ILE A 135 -13.43 22.58 23.66
CA ILE A 135 -13.85 21.18 23.81
C ILE A 135 -13.64 20.82 25.27
N SER A 136 -14.74 20.52 25.96
CA SER A 136 -14.75 19.98 27.31
C SER A 136 -14.70 18.47 27.26
N VAL A 137 -13.93 17.84 28.14
CA VAL A 137 -13.83 16.39 28.28
C VAL A 137 -13.73 15.98 29.74
N ARG A 138 -14.32 14.84 30.11
CA ARG A 138 -14.07 14.17 31.39
C ARG A 138 -13.96 12.66 31.17
N ALA A 139 -13.22 11.98 32.02
CA ALA A 139 -13.23 10.52 32.07
C ALA A 139 -14.45 10.01 32.84
N TYR A 140 -14.90 8.81 32.50
CA TYR A 140 -15.94 8.10 33.24
C TYR A 140 -15.54 6.65 33.53
N ALA A 141 -16.15 6.08 34.55
CA ALA A 141 -16.12 4.66 34.86
C ALA A 141 -17.52 4.22 35.29
N LYS A 142 -18.11 3.30 34.53
CA LYS A 142 -19.29 2.54 34.90
C LYS A 142 -18.86 1.45 35.88
N LEU A 143 -19.47 1.37 37.05
CA LEU A 143 -19.20 0.33 38.03
C LEU A 143 -20.04 -0.92 37.75
N LYS A 144 -19.64 -2.07 38.31
CA LYS A 144 -20.35 -3.36 38.15
C LYS A 144 -21.76 -3.40 38.77
N ASP A 145 -22.19 -2.37 39.48
CA ASP A 145 -23.58 -2.17 39.93
C ASP A 145 -24.42 -1.31 38.97
N GLY A 146 -23.84 -0.82 37.87
CA GLY A 146 -24.47 0.05 36.88
C GLY A 146 -24.41 1.55 37.18
N SER A 147 -23.83 1.96 38.32
CA SER A 147 -23.58 3.38 38.63
C SER A 147 -22.40 3.94 37.83
N TYR A 148 -22.29 5.27 37.73
CA TYR A 148 -21.19 5.95 37.01
C TYR A 148 -20.42 6.89 37.93
N VAL A 149 -19.09 6.76 37.90
CA VAL A 149 -18.12 7.71 38.48
C VAL A 149 -17.51 8.53 37.34
N TYR A 150 -17.18 9.80 37.61
CA TYR A 150 -16.61 10.72 36.62
C TYR A 150 -15.42 11.50 37.18
N SER A 151 -14.48 11.89 36.32
CA SER A 151 -13.46 12.89 36.66
C SER A 151 -14.03 14.31 36.65
N ASN A 152 -13.22 15.28 37.08
CA ASN A 152 -13.41 16.69 36.73
C ASN A 152 -13.46 16.86 35.20
N ILE A 153 -14.14 17.91 34.74
CA ILE A 153 -14.08 18.36 33.35
C ILE A 153 -12.77 19.13 33.13
N SER A 154 -12.03 18.74 32.10
CA SER A 154 -10.90 19.48 31.54
C SER A 154 -11.32 20.08 30.20
N THR A 155 -11.03 21.35 29.97
CA THR A 155 -11.39 22.04 28.71
C THR A 155 -10.13 22.46 27.96
N MET A 156 -10.12 22.21 26.65
CA MET A 156 -9.02 22.52 25.74
C MET A 156 -9.55 23.18 24.47
N SER A 157 -8.66 23.80 23.70
CA SER A 157 -8.83 23.98 22.26
C SER A 157 -7.63 23.36 21.54
N VAL A 158 -7.80 22.95 20.29
CA VAL A 158 -6.69 22.44 19.47
C VAL A 158 -5.60 23.52 19.32
N TYR A 159 -6.00 24.77 19.14
CA TYR A 159 -5.10 25.91 19.05
C TYR A 159 -4.25 26.12 20.32
N ASP A 160 -4.85 26.03 21.51
CA ASP A 160 -4.10 26.18 22.77
C ASP A 160 -3.10 25.05 23.00
N VAL A 161 -3.42 23.82 22.58
CA VAL A 161 -2.49 22.68 22.68
C VAL A 161 -1.38 22.80 21.64
N ALA A 162 -1.69 23.17 20.40
CA ALA A 162 -0.69 23.50 19.38
C ALA A 162 0.26 24.60 19.87
N GLY A 163 -0.27 25.68 20.44
CA GLY A 163 0.54 26.79 20.96
C GLY A 163 1.44 26.37 22.12
N LYS A 164 0.97 25.49 23.01
CA LYS A 164 1.78 24.94 24.12
C LYS A 164 2.88 24.01 23.63
N LEU A 165 2.63 23.19 22.61
CA LEU A 165 3.61 22.26 22.05
C LEU A 165 4.67 22.99 21.21
N TYR A 166 4.24 23.94 20.39
CA TYR A 166 5.07 24.72 19.49
C TYR A 166 6.03 25.66 20.24
N ASN A 167 5.49 26.59 21.05
CA ASN A 167 6.33 27.59 21.75
C ASN A 167 7.27 26.98 22.81
N ARG A 168 7.12 25.69 23.14
CA ARG A 168 7.98 24.95 24.07
C ARG A 168 8.89 23.93 23.39
N ASN A 169 8.86 23.83 22.05
CA ASN A 169 9.64 22.86 21.28
C ASN A 169 9.45 21.42 21.81
N LEU A 170 8.20 20.95 21.82
CA LEU A 170 7.79 19.66 22.41
C LEU A 170 7.34 18.61 21.38
N MET A 171 7.34 18.93 20.09
CA MET A 171 7.15 17.91 19.04
C MET A 171 8.43 17.08 18.90
N SER A 172 8.31 15.80 18.57
CA SER A 172 9.44 14.87 18.49
C SER A 172 10.29 14.99 17.22
N ASN A 173 9.89 15.85 16.27
CA ASN A 173 10.62 16.13 15.04
C ASN A 173 10.17 17.46 14.40
N MET A 174 10.98 17.97 13.47
CA MET A 174 10.75 19.25 12.79
C MET A 174 9.42 19.29 12.01
N ARG A 175 9.08 18.26 11.23
CA ARG A 175 7.83 18.22 10.44
C ARG A 175 6.60 18.35 11.35
N GLY A 176 6.62 17.69 12.51
CA GLY A 176 5.58 17.82 13.53
C GLY A 176 5.51 19.22 14.15
N HIS A 177 6.65 19.86 14.37
CA HIS A 177 6.73 21.24 14.88
C HIS A 177 6.20 22.26 13.87
N GLU A 178 6.59 22.14 12.60
CA GLU A 178 6.11 23.01 11.51
C GLU A 178 4.62 22.81 11.23
N TYR A 179 4.12 21.57 11.24
CA TYR A 179 2.68 21.29 11.11
C TYR A 179 1.82 22.08 12.11
N LEU A 180 2.25 22.20 13.38
CA LEU A 180 1.53 23.02 14.36
C LEU A 180 1.43 24.49 13.91
N TYR A 181 2.48 25.03 13.31
CA TYR A 181 2.52 26.41 12.83
C TYR A 181 1.71 26.58 11.54
N ASP A 182 2.02 25.83 10.50
CA ASP A 182 1.49 26.01 9.15
C ASP A 182 0.05 25.49 8.99
N SER A 183 -0.36 24.46 9.73
CA SER A 183 -1.68 23.82 9.60
C SER A 183 -2.69 24.14 10.72
N ILE A 184 -2.26 24.75 11.82
CA ILE A 184 -3.14 25.08 12.97
C ILE A 184 -2.98 26.54 13.41
N LEU A 185 -1.79 26.96 13.83
CA LEU A 185 -1.58 28.27 14.48
C LEU A 185 -1.79 29.44 13.51
N SER A 186 -1.10 29.43 12.37
CA SER A 186 -1.24 30.47 11.34
C SER A 186 -2.61 30.47 10.66
N VAL A 187 -3.26 29.30 10.55
CA VAL A 187 -4.63 29.12 10.07
C VAL A 187 -5.65 29.77 11.02
N VAL A 188 -5.38 29.76 12.33
CA VAL A 188 -6.19 30.43 13.35
C VAL A 188 -5.92 31.93 13.43
N ASP A 189 -4.65 32.30 13.41
CA ASP A 189 -4.13 33.66 13.58
C ASP A 189 -2.91 33.84 12.66
N SER A 190 -3.11 34.51 11.52
CA SER A 190 -2.05 34.76 10.54
C SER A 190 -0.97 35.76 11.03
N SER A 191 -1.07 36.25 12.27
CA SER A 191 -0.02 37.04 12.95
C SER A 191 0.80 36.24 13.96
N TYR A 192 0.56 34.93 14.10
CA TYR A 192 1.36 34.06 14.96
C TYR A 192 2.83 34.08 14.56
N LYS A 193 3.74 34.08 15.53
CA LYS A 193 5.18 34.14 15.26
C LYS A 193 5.74 32.74 15.02
N LYS A 194 6.47 32.53 13.91
CA LYS A 194 7.27 31.31 13.71
C LYS A 194 8.37 31.25 14.78
N VAL A 195 8.60 30.07 15.32
CA VAL A 195 9.62 29.70 16.31
C VAL A 195 10.35 28.49 15.76
N ASP A 196 11.67 28.56 15.61
CA ASP A 196 12.44 27.50 14.98
C ASP A 196 12.42 26.19 15.78
N TYR A 197 12.54 25.05 15.09
CA TYR A 197 12.65 23.76 15.76
C TYR A 197 14.05 23.62 16.38
N MET A 198 14.09 23.49 17.70
CA MET A 198 15.33 23.35 18.47
C MET A 198 15.65 21.87 18.63
N ASN A 199 16.52 21.36 17.75
CA ASN A 199 17.09 20.02 17.87
C ASN A 199 17.71 19.85 19.28
N ARG A 200 17.03 19.08 20.14
CA ARG A 200 17.48 18.86 21.52
C ARG A 200 18.70 17.93 21.51
N ASN A 201 19.88 18.55 21.58
CA ASN A 201 21.23 17.98 21.67
C ASN A 201 21.87 17.52 20.34
N THR A 202 22.33 18.47 19.51
CA THR A 202 23.23 18.19 18.37
C THR A 202 24.43 19.14 18.24
N ILE A 203 24.81 19.87 19.30
CA ILE A 203 25.94 20.82 19.28
C ILE A 203 26.79 20.69 20.54
N VAL A 204 28.12 20.63 20.36
CA VAL A 204 29.14 20.88 21.39
C VAL A 204 30.03 22.02 20.88
N THR A 205 30.34 22.99 21.74
CA THR A 205 31.20 24.14 21.43
C THR A 205 32.60 23.97 22.04
N ALA A 206 33.64 24.30 21.29
CA ALA A 206 34.99 24.52 21.81
C ALA A 206 35.08 25.92 22.48
N GLU A 207 35.96 26.21 23.45
CA GLU A 207 37.08 25.42 24.00
C GLU A 207 37.44 25.86 25.44
N ALA A 208 38.27 25.07 26.14
CA ALA A 208 39.08 25.36 27.34
C ALA A 208 38.41 25.64 28.73
N GLU A 209 38.75 24.77 29.69
CA GLU A 209 38.97 24.92 31.16
C GLU A 209 37.94 25.68 32.05
N GLU A 210 37.70 25.36 33.32
CA GLU A 210 38.46 24.61 34.35
C GLU A 210 37.53 23.67 35.16
N ASN A 211 38.06 22.66 35.86
CA ASN A 211 37.25 21.58 36.49
C ASN A 211 37.44 21.50 38.02
N THR A 212 36.34 21.35 38.79
CA THR A 212 36.37 21.06 40.24
C THR A 212 35.39 19.97 40.65
N THR A 213 35.74 19.26 41.72
CA THR A 213 35.09 18.06 42.31
C THR A 213 33.70 18.37 42.93
N VAL A 214 32.81 17.41 43.24
CA VAL A 214 32.97 16.19 44.07
C VAL A 214 31.98 15.06 43.67
N ALA A 215 32.32 13.81 44.01
CA ALA A 215 31.47 12.60 43.92
C ALA A 215 30.50 12.47 45.14
N PRO A 216 29.70 11.38 45.39
CA PRO A 216 30.16 9.97 45.45
C PRO A 216 29.16 8.81 45.11
N THR A 217 29.76 7.60 44.94
CA THR A 217 29.30 6.24 45.35
C THR A 217 27.99 5.54 44.87
N GLU A 218 28.24 4.34 44.29
CA GLU A 218 27.69 3.01 44.68
C GLU A 218 26.67 2.21 43.82
N LYS A 219 26.65 0.90 44.10
CA LYS A 219 26.19 -0.32 43.37
C LYS A 219 25.62 -1.29 44.46
N PRO A 220 25.16 -2.55 44.22
CA PRO A 220 24.59 -3.24 43.05
C PRO A 220 23.28 -4.05 43.37
N ALA A 221 22.88 -4.96 42.46
CA ALA A 221 22.15 -6.25 42.64
C ALA A 221 20.63 -6.23 42.98
N GLU A 222 19.71 -6.93 42.27
CA GLU A 222 19.60 -8.38 41.91
C GLU A 222 19.25 -9.33 43.10
N PRO A 223 18.53 -10.46 42.88
CA PRO A 223 17.62 -10.85 41.78
C PRO A 223 16.40 -11.75 42.22
N GLU A 224 15.75 -12.44 41.24
CA GLU A 224 15.11 -13.78 41.34
C GLU A 224 13.78 -13.99 42.16
N THR A 225 12.89 -14.99 41.91
CA THR A 225 12.63 -15.93 40.75
C THR A 225 11.23 -16.63 40.78
N THR A 226 10.65 -16.87 39.59
CA THR A 226 9.93 -18.11 39.11
C THR A 226 8.56 -18.63 39.68
N ALA A 227 7.83 -19.39 38.84
CA ALA A 227 6.49 -20.06 38.95
C ALA A 227 5.23 -19.18 38.73
N LYS A 228 4.28 -19.47 37.81
CA LYS A 228 3.87 -20.65 37.00
C LYS A 228 2.77 -21.57 37.71
N PRO A 229 1.44 -21.44 37.40
CA PRO A 229 0.38 -22.53 37.23
C PRO A 229 -0.45 -22.58 35.88
N GLU A 230 -1.07 -23.72 35.41
CA GLU A 230 -1.34 -24.10 33.97
C GLU A 230 -2.69 -23.82 33.23
N GLU A 231 -2.62 -23.69 31.87
CA GLU A 231 -3.51 -23.98 30.68
C GLU A 231 -5.06 -24.23 30.84
N THR A 232 -5.94 -24.19 29.80
CA THR A 232 -5.78 -24.54 28.36
C THR A 232 -6.76 -23.83 27.38
N THR A 233 -6.33 -23.72 26.12
CA THR A 233 -7.11 -23.63 24.85
C THR A 233 -8.31 -22.68 24.72
N THR A 234 -8.05 -21.50 24.15
CA THR A 234 -8.72 -21.00 22.93
C THR A 234 -7.83 -19.88 22.36
N LYS A 235 -7.76 -19.68 21.03
CA LYS A 235 -6.94 -18.59 20.44
C LYS A 235 -7.67 -17.25 20.55
N ALA A 236 -7.82 -16.80 21.80
CA ALA A 236 -8.21 -15.44 22.14
C ALA A 236 -7.12 -14.44 21.72
N GLU A 237 -7.42 -13.15 21.81
CA GLU A 237 -6.39 -12.11 21.79
C GLU A 237 -5.54 -12.25 23.06
N VAL A 238 -4.37 -12.88 22.93
CA VAL A 238 -3.45 -13.16 24.04
C VAL A 238 -2.70 -11.89 24.40
N ASP A 239 -2.75 -11.50 25.69
CA ASP A 239 -2.14 -10.29 26.23
C ASP A 239 -0.60 -10.43 26.29
N ARG A 240 0.07 -10.19 25.15
CA ARG A 240 1.52 -10.34 24.98
C ARG A 240 2.29 -9.29 25.79
N THR A 241 3.08 -9.74 26.76
CA THR A 241 3.94 -8.84 27.53
C THR A 241 5.28 -8.66 26.82
N THR A 242 5.51 -7.48 26.25
CA THR A 242 6.76 -7.17 25.52
C THR A 242 7.87 -6.70 26.47
N TYR A 243 9.03 -7.36 26.42
CA TYR A 243 10.20 -7.06 27.23
C TYR A 243 11.38 -6.63 26.36
N LYS A 244 11.89 -5.42 26.61
CA LYS A 244 13.06 -4.89 25.90
C LYS A 244 14.34 -5.23 26.63
N LYS A 245 15.19 -6.01 25.96
CA LYS A 245 16.58 -6.32 26.34
C LYS A 245 16.75 -6.90 27.77
N PRO A 246 16.18 -8.08 28.04
CA PRO A 246 16.53 -8.86 29.23
C PRO A 246 17.98 -9.35 29.19
N GLY A 247 18.53 -9.74 30.35
CA GLY A 247 19.78 -10.50 30.44
C GLY A 247 21.07 -9.69 30.26
N VAL A 248 22.21 -10.36 30.50
CA VAL A 248 23.54 -9.77 30.33
C VAL A 248 24.08 -10.12 28.94
N GLN A 249 23.53 -9.47 27.91
CA GLN A 249 24.22 -9.38 26.63
C GLN A 249 25.52 -8.59 26.83
N SER A 250 26.63 -9.12 26.33
CA SER A 250 27.88 -8.36 26.28
C SER A 250 27.78 -7.30 25.20
N GLU A 251 27.28 -6.11 25.53
CA GLU A 251 27.24 -4.94 24.64
C GLU A 251 28.66 -4.47 24.28
N GLY A 252 29.31 -5.20 23.38
CA GLY A 252 30.41 -4.68 22.60
C GLY A 252 29.89 -3.49 21.82
N ALA A 253 30.47 -2.31 22.06
CA ALA A 253 30.21 -1.15 21.23
C ALA A 253 30.53 -1.53 19.77
N ASP A 254 29.51 -1.51 18.91
CA ASP A 254 29.61 -1.87 17.50
C ASP A 254 30.64 -0.95 16.84
N ALA A 255 31.85 -1.48 16.64
CA ALA A 255 33.03 -0.69 16.30
C ALA A 255 32.98 -0.10 14.88
N GLU A 256 31.95 -0.43 14.11
CA GLU A 256 31.64 0.20 12.83
C GLU A 256 30.76 1.44 12.94
N VAL A 257 30.06 1.63 14.07
CA VAL A 257 29.14 2.77 14.27
C VAL A 257 29.94 4.06 14.26
N ALA A 258 29.75 4.82 13.19
CA ALA A 258 30.44 6.05 12.91
C ALA A 258 29.54 6.97 12.11
N SER A 259 29.57 8.27 12.43
CA SER A 259 28.80 9.30 11.72
C SER A 259 29.69 10.11 10.79
N ASN A 260 29.12 10.58 9.68
CA ASN A 260 29.74 11.50 8.73
C ASN A 260 31.08 10.99 8.13
N ILE A 261 31.19 9.68 7.90
CA ILE A 261 32.35 9.01 7.27
C ILE A 261 32.08 8.69 5.80
N SER A 262 33.12 8.34 5.03
CA SER A 262 32.92 7.72 3.71
C SER A 262 32.33 6.33 3.87
N LEU A 263 31.27 6.04 3.10
CA LEU A 263 30.55 4.78 3.12
C LEU A 263 31.00 3.81 2.01
N ASN A 264 31.93 4.21 1.12
CA ASN A 264 32.32 3.41 -0.05
C ASN A 264 32.74 1.97 0.31
N LYS A 265 33.47 1.76 1.42
CA LYS A 265 33.87 0.40 1.87
C LYS A 265 32.69 -0.50 2.28
N TYR A 266 31.54 0.09 2.60
CA TYR A 266 30.29 -0.59 2.96
C TYR A 266 29.41 -0.93 1.76
N ILE A 267 29.77 -0.51 0.54
CA ILE A 267 29.07 -0.97 -0.67
C ILE A 267 29.33 -2.48 -0.83
N ASP A 268 28.26 -3.23 -1.08
CA ASP A 268 28.24 -4.67 -1.34
C ASP A 268 28.43 -4.95 -2.83
N GLY A 269 27.72 -4.18 -3.68
CA GLY A 269 27.87 -4.17 -5.13
C GLY A 269 26.73 -3.43 -5.84
N ILE A 270 26.82 -3.36 -7.17
CA ILE A 270 25.71 -2.92 -8.03
C ILE A 270 24.54 -3.91 -7.90
N ASP A 271 23.34 -3.37 -7.72
CA ASP A 271 22.10 -4.14 -7.69
C ASP A 271 21.54 -4.25 -9.12
N THR A 272 21.46 -5.46 -9.66
CA THR A 272 21.01 -5.72 -11.02
C THR A 272 19.49 -5.88 -11.18
N GLU A 273 18.73 -5.92 -10.09
CA GLU A 273 17.27 -6.00 -10.13
C GLU A 273 16.65 -4.62 -10.36
N PHE A 274 17.24 -3.56 -9.78
CA PHE A 274 16.74 -2.18 -9.92
C PHE A 274 17.56 -1.31 -10.89
N SER A 275 18.79 -1.70 -11.25
CA SER A 275 19.55 -0.96 -12.28
C SER A 275 18.97 -1.17 -13.67
N SER A 276 18.60 -0.09 -14.38
CA SER A 276 17.97 -0.19 -15.71
C SER A 276 18.95 -0.41 -16.86
N THR A 277 20.26 -0.48 -16.58
CA THR A 277 21.33 -0.60 -17.57
C THR A 277 22.58 -1.27 -16.96
N LYS A 278 23.49 -1.72 -17.83
CA LYS A 278 24.84 -2.20 -17.45
C LYS A 278 25.96 -1.27 -17.91
N GLY A 279 25.62 -0.16 -18.56
CA GLY A 279 26.58 0.69 -19.30
C GLY A 279 27.13 0.01 -20.55
N ASN A 280 27.95 0.73 -21.31
CA ASN A 280 28.58 0.25 -22.53
C ASN A 280 29.80 -0.63 -22.23
N THR A 281 29.53 -1.85 -21.74
CA THR A 281 30.56 -2.84 -21.34
C THR A 281 31.52 -3.20 -22.48
N SER A 282 31.09 -3.12 -23.74
CA SER A 282 31.93 -3.33 -24.93
C SER A 282 33.13 -2.40 -25.03
N ASN A 283 33.03 -1.17 -24.50
CA ASN A 283 34.10 -0.17 -24.49
C ASN A 283 34.82 -0.08 -23.13
N ASN A 284 34.57 -1.03 -22.22
CA ASN A 284 34.93 -0.90 -20.80
C ASN A 284 34.26 0.31 -20.10
N GLU A 285 33.09 0.75 -20.57
CA GLU A 285 32.32 1.88 -20.01
C GLU A 285 31.14 1.39 -19.11
N GLY A 286 31.37 0.33 -18.34
CA GLY A 286 30.35 -0.39 -17.57
C GLY A 286 29.94 0.26 -16.26
N ILE A 287 28.75 -0.10 -15.74
CA ILE A 287 28.18 0.44 -14.50
C ILE A 287 29.02 0.20 -13.24
N ASN A 288 29.83 -0.86 -13.23
CA ASN A 288 30.72 -1.19 -12.11
C ASN A 288 31.82 -0.13 -11.89
N ASN A 289 32.16 0.65 -12.91
CA ASN A 289 33.21 1.68 -12.84
C ASN A 289 32.84 2.80 -11.86
N LEU A 290 31.54 3.00 -11.58
CA LEU A 290 31.02 4.05 -10.68
C LEU A 290 31.47 3.92 -9.20
N PHE A 291 32.09 2.79 -8.84
CA PHE A 291 32.54 2.49 -7.48
C PHE A 291 33.89 1.74 -7.46
N ASP A 292 34.70 1.83 -8.52
CA ASP A 292 35.95 1.05 -8.64
C ASP A 292 37.18 1.69 -7.94
N GLY A 293 37.08 2.97 -7.56
CA GLY A 293 38.10 3.78 -6.92
C GLY A 293 38.95 4.63 -7.87
N ASN A 294 38.69 4.61 -9.18
CA ASN A 294 39.55 5.18 -10.22
C ASN A 294 38.79 6.10 -11.19
N VAL A 295 38.81 7.40 -10.92
CA VAL A 295 38.23 8.49 -11.76
C VAL A 295 38.69 8.54 -13.24
N ASN A 296 39.56 7.63 -13.69
CA ASN A 296 39.98 7.50 -15.08
C ASN A 296 39.22 6.39 -15.84
N THR A 297 38.49 5.52 -15.16
CA THR A 297 37.40 4.74 -15.77
C THR A 297 36.13 5.61 -15.84
N LYS A 298 35.11 5.14 -16.55
CA LYS A 298 33.79 5.79 -16.54
C LYS A 298 32.66 4.83 -16.85
N PHE A 299 31.47 5.14 -16.38
CA PHE A 299 30.21 4.61 -16.88
C PHE A 299 29.71 5.48 -18.04
N PHE A 300 29.10 4.87 -19.05
CA PHE A 300 28.36 5.56 -20.11
C PHE A 300 27.22 4.70 -20.65
N THR A 301 26.05 5.29 -20.91
CA THR A 301 24.94 4.63 -21.65
C THR A 301 24.82 5.19 -23.06
N GLY A 302 24.73 4.31 -24.07
CA GLY A 302 24.54 4.73 -25.46
C GLY A 302 23.09 5.10 -25.81
N ASP A 303 22.15 4.86 -24.90
CA ASP A 303 20.71 5.00 -25.02
C ASP A 303 20.15 6.00 -24.00
N ALA A 304 18.96 6.54 -24.32
CA ALA A 304 18.39 7.72 -23.68
C ALA A 304 17.09 7.53 -22.83
N PRO A 305 16.78 6.37 -22.22
CA PRO A 305 15.69 6.28 -21.24
C PRO A 305 16.07 6.93 -19.91
N VAL A 306 15.14 6.97 -18.95
CA VAL A 306 15.47 7.24 -17.53
C VAL A 306 16.44 6.15 -17.03
N ILE A 307 17.58 6.57 -16.48
CA ILE A 307 18.65 5.66 -16.04
C ILE A 307 18.55 5.44 -14.54
N SER A 308 18.45 4.19 -14.12
CA SER A 308 18.50 3.80 -12.71
C SER A 308 19.82 3.09 -12.45
N ILE A 309 20.61 3.61 -11.50
CA ILE A 309 21.85 3.03 -10.98
C ILE A 309 21.55 2.63 -9.54
N ALA A 310 21.45 1.34 -9.27
CA ALA A 310 21.14 0.83 -7.93
C ALA A 310 22.34 0.07 -7.34
N TRP A 311 22.46 0.10 -6.01
CA TRP A 311 23.49 -0.62 -5.28
C TRP A 311 22.97 -1.07 -3.90
N LYS A 312 23.57 -2.17 -3.41
CA LYS A 312 23.33 -2.70 -2.07
C LYS A 312 24.50 -2.32 -1.15
N MET A 313 24.20 -2.06 0.11
CA MET A 313 25.17 -1.90 1.20
C MET A 313 25.27 -3.19 2.04
N LYS A 314 26.44 -3.49 2.59
CA LYS A 314 26.70 -4.68 3.44
C LYS A 314 25.85 -4.70 4.71
N ARG A 315 25.52 -3.52 5.22
CA ARG A 315 24.60 -3.23 6.33
C ARG A 315 23.86 -1.92 6.05
N ALA A 316 22.79 -1.65 6.79
CA ALA A 316 22.00 -0.44 6.66
C ALA A 316 22.83 0.80 7.05
N THR A 317 22.71 1.87 6.27
CA THR A 317 23.40 3.15 6.46
C THR A 317 22.43 4.31 6.26
N ILE A 318 22.81 5.49 6.74
CA ILE A 318 22.19 6.76 6.35
C ILE A 318 23.16 7.44 5.39
N ILE A 319 22.77 7.69 4.14
CA ILE A 319 23.48 8.64 3.30
C ILE A 319 23.14 10.05 3.81
N ARG A 320 24.15 10.91 3.94
CA ARG A 320 24.01 12.34 4.27
C ARG A 320 24.39 13.22 3.09
N ASN A 321 25.40 12.80 2.33
CA ASN A 321 25.96 13.51 1.20
C ASN A 321 26.47 12.51 0.17
N TYR A 322 26.35 12.83 -1.11
CA TYR A 322 26.94 12.05 -2.20
C TYR A 322 27.63 12.98 -3.20
N THR A 323 28.74 12.50 -3.78
CA THR A 323 29.50 13.21 -4.81
C THR A 323 29.39 12.45 -6.12
N LEU A 324 28.90 13.12 -7.16
CA LEU A 324 28.94 12.63 -8.54
C LEU A 324 30.19 13.21 -9.21
N VAL A 325 31.02 12.37 -9.83
CA VAL A 325 32.25 12.79 -10.50
C VAL A 325 32.08 12.69 -12.02
N THR A 326 32.38 13.77 -12.73
CA THR A 326 32.29 13.79 -14.21
C THR A 326 33.29 12.85 -14.87
N ALA A 327 32.98 12.41 -16.09
CA ALA A 327 33.85 11.54 -16.88
C ALA A 327 35.12 12.27 -17.41
N GLY A 328 36.12 11.49 -17.80
CA GLY A 328 37.38 11.99 -18.40
C GLY A 328 37.23 12.69 -19.77
N ASP A 329 36.06 12.59 -20.40
CA ASP A 329 35.69 13.24 -21.66
C ASP A 329 34.51 14.23 -21.52
N ALA A 330 34.14 14.62 -20.28
CA ALA A 330 33.05 15.55 -20.00
C ALA A 330 33.16 16.91 -20.72
N ALA A 331 34.37 17.45 -20.88
CA ALA A 331 34.62 18.70 -21.60
C ALA A 331 34.38 18.58 -23.12
N THR A 332 34.37 17.35 -23.65
CA THR A 332 34.08 17.06 -25.07
C THR A 332 32.60 16.69 -25.28
N TYR A 333 31.98 16.05 -24.29
CA TYR A 333 30.60 15.56 -24.37
C TYR A 333 29.74 16.00 -23.15
N PRO A 334 29.58 17.31 -22.90
CA PRO A 334 28.90 17.82 -21.70
C PRO A 334 27.43 17.41 -21.61
N HIS A 335 26.77 17.22 -22.76
CA HIS A 335 25.37 16.79 -22.89
C HIS A 335 25.06 15.39 -22.31
N ARG A 336 26.07 14.66 -21.82
CA ARG A 336 25.93 13.37 -21.15
C ARG A 336 26.05 13.47 -19.62
N ASN A 337 26.44 14.61 -19.06
CA ASN A 337 26.53 14.75 -17.61
C ASN A 337 25.11 14.78 -17.02
N PRO A 338 24.84 14.18 -15.83
CA PRO A 338 23.51 14.22 -15.23
C PRO A 338 23.05 15.66 -14.98
N TYR A 339 21.75 15.93 -15.20
CA TYR A 339 21.15 17.26 -14.99
C TYR A 339 20.03 17.21 -13.95
N LYS A 340 19.07 16.29 -14.10
CA LYS A 340 17.97 16.06 -13.14
C LYS A 340 17.98 14.61 -12.67
N TRP A 341 17.83 14.38 -11.36
CA TRP A 341 17.78 13.03 -10.79
C TRP A 341 17.12 13.00 -9.40
N LYS A 342 16.88 11.79 -8.90
CA LYS A 342 16.41 11.52 -7.54
C LYS A 342 17.28 10.47 -6.88
N LEU A 343 17.62 10.64 -5.60
CA LEU A 343 18.22 9.59 -4.78
C LEU A 343 17.11 8.89 -3.99
N LEU A 344 17.02 7.58 -4.13
CA LEU A 344 16.03 6.73 -3.48
C LEU A 344 16.72 5.72 -2.57
N GLY A 345 16.05 5.29 -1.50
CA GLY A 345 16.54 4.26 -0.59
C GLY A 345 15.44 3.34 -0.08
N SER A 346 15.79 2.08 0.20
CA SER A 346 14.89 1.05 0.73
C SER A 346 15.58 0.12 1.74
N VAL A 347 14.77 -0.53 2.57
CA VAL A 347 15.18 -1.63 3.47
C VAL A 347 14.77 -3.00 2.94
N ASN A 348 13.82 -3.06 2.01
CA ASN A 348 13.18 -4.30 1.53
C ASN A 348 13.16 -4.45 -0.01
N GLY A 349 13.52 -3.41 -0.77
CA GLY A 349 13.49 -3.39 -2.24
C GLY A 349 12.10 -3.16 -2.85
N THR A 350 11.03 -3.19 -2.04
CA THR A 350 9.65 -2.91 -2.47
C THR A 350 9.21 -1.50 -2.04
N ASP A 351 9.49 -1.11 -0.80
CA ASP A 351 9.19 0.22 -0.25
C ASP A 351 10.38 1.17 -0.40
N TRP A 352 10.33 2.01 -1.43
CA TRP A 352 11.34 3.03 -1.70
C TRP A 352 10.90 4.41 -1.18
N VAL A 353 11.79 5.07 -0.44
CA VAL A 353 11.62 6.48 -0.05
C VAL A 353 12.53 7.37 -0.89
N GLN A 354 12.11 8.60 -1.14
CA GLN A 354 12.97 9.65 -1.67
C GLN A 354 13.86 10.18 -0.54
N LEU A 355 15.17 10.20 -0.79
CA LEU A 355 16.20 10.75 0.11
C LEU A 355 16.66 12.14 -0.36
N ASP A 356 16.60 12.40 -1.66
CA ASP A 356 16.93 13.67 -2.31
C ASP A 356 16.26 13.77 -3.69
N ALA A 357 16.00 14.98 -4.18
CA ALA A 357 15.53 15.26 -5.54
C ALA A 357 16.13 16.56 -6.09
N VAL A 358 16.89 16.42 -7.18
CA VAL A 358 17.68 17.51 -7.79
C VAL A 358 17.10 17.82 -9.16
N ASP A 359 16.38 18.95 -9.29
CA ASP A 359 15.80 19.42 -10.56
C ASP A 359 16.82 20.02 -11.54
N ASN A 360 17.93 20.55 -11.03
CA ASN A 360 19.08 21.02 -11.80
C ASN A 360 20.35 20.88 -10.94
N GLY A 361 21.21 19.93 -11.29
CA GLY A 361 22.41 19.60 -10.54
C GLY A 361 23.59 20.54 -10.73
N GLY A 362 23.59 21.42 -11.75
CA GLY A 362 24.70 22.32 -12.03
C GLY A 362 26.05 21.64 -12.35
N ILE A 363 26.03 20.37 -12.80
CA ILE A 363 27.25 19.63 -13.14
C ILE A 363 27.90 20.23 -14.38
N GLY A 364 28.99 20.97 -14.17
CA GLY A 364 29.78 21.58 -15.23
C GLY A 364 30.57 20.58 -16.08
N HIS A 365 31.31 21.11 -17.05
CA HIS A 365 31.98 20.31 -18.09
C HIS A 365 33.44 19.96 -17.79
N GLU A 366 33.97 20.31 -16.61
CA GLU A 366 35.33 19.92 -16.24
C GLU A 366 35.47 18.39 -16.20
N ASN A 367 36.57 17.83 -16.71
CA ASN A 367 36.85 16.40 -16.63
C ASN A 367 37.21 15.99 -15.19
N ASN A 368 36.76 14.81 -14.75
CA ASN A 368 37.09 14.20 -13.44
C ASN A 368 36.83 15.13 -12.23
N LYS A 369 35.78 15.96 -12.32
CA LYS A 369 35.40 16.96 -11.33
C LYS A 369 34.23 16.44 -10.50
N GLY A 370 34.41 16.41 -9.18
CA GLY A 370 33.37 16.05 -8.23
C GLY A 370 32.42 17.21 -7.91
N TYR A 371 31.11 16.91 -7.90
CA TYR A 371 30.03 17.79 -7.46
C TYR A 371 29.26 17.08 -6.34
N SER A 372 29.06 17.73 -5.20
CA SER A 372 28.53 17.11 -3.98
C SER A 372 27.18 17.68 -3.57
N TYR A 373 26.29 16.82 -3.11
CA TYR A 373 24.89 17.11 -2.79
C TYR A 373 24.53 16.52 -1.43
N ASP A 374 23.87 17.30 -0.57
CA ASP A 374 23.35 16.85 0.72
C ASP A 374 21.92 16.29 0.57
N THR A 375 21.56 15.29 1.36
CA THR A 375 20.24 14.63 1.27
C THR A 375 19.17 15.32 2.10
N ASP A 376 18.03 15.69 1.48
CA ASP A 376 16.82 16.19 2.15
C ASP A 376 16.33 15.30 3.30
N ALA A 377 16.37 13.98 3.11
CA ALA A 377 15.81 13.01 4.06
C ALA A 377 16.82 11.91 4.44
N GLN A 378 16.99 11.72 5.75
CA GLN A 378 17.94 10.78 6.34
C GLN A 378 17.18 9.57 6.92
N LYS A 379 17.23 8.43 6.22
CA LYS A 379 16.65 7.15 6.64
C LYS A 379 17.70 6.05 6.56
N ALA A 380 17.70 5.14 7.54
CA ALA A 380 18.51 3.93 7.48
C ALA A 380 17.96 2.99 6.39
N CYS A 381 18.74 2.75 5.35
CA CYS A 381 18.41 1.93 4.18
C CYS A 381 19.59 0.99 3.86
N GLN A 382 19.33 -0.12 3.17
CA GLN A 382 20.38 -1.03 2.69
C GLN A 382 20.48 -1.03 1.15
N PHE A 383 19.36 -0.85 0.46
CA PHE A 383 19.29 -0.70 -0.99
C PHE A 383 19.18 0.79 -1.31
N PHE A 384 19.95 1.26 -2.30
CA PHE A 384 19.96 2.65 -2.73
C PHE A 384 19.95 2.73 -4.24
N MET A 385 19.44 3.83 -4.78
CA MET A 385 19.28 4.02 -6.21
C MET A 385 19.34 5.49 -6.61
N LEU A 386 20.29 5.84 -7.47
CA LEU A 386 20.34 7.11 -8.18
C LEU A 386 19.56 6.95 -9.49
N ARG A 387 18.44 7.68 -9.62
CA ARG A 387 17.57 7.63 -10.81
C ARG A 387 17.69 8.94 -11.57
N ILE A 388 18.47 8.93 -12.65
CA ILE A 388 18.76 10.07 -13.54
C ILE A 388 17.61 10.24 -14.53
N GLU A 389 16.88 11.34 -14.40
CA GLU A 389 15.70 11.69 -15.19
C GLU A 389 16.05 12.59 -16.39
N SER A 390 17.16 13.34 -16.34
CA SER A 390 17.72 13.98 -17.54
C SER A 390 19.23 14.22 -17.46
N SER A 391 19.85 14.53 -18.62
CA SER A 391 21.28 14.85 -18.78
C SER A 391 21.46 16.07 -19.68
N GLY A 392 22.60 16.76 -19.57
CA GLY A 392 22.96 17.92 -20.38
C GLY A 392 22.24 19.23 -20.02
N ASP A 393 22.82 20.36 -20.45
CA ASP A 393 22.46 21.71 -19.99
C ASP A 393 21.06 22.18 -20.38
N ASP A 394 20.47 21.63 -21.44
CA ASP A 394 19.07 21.90 -21.82
C ASP A 394 18.08 20.88 -21.24
N GLY A 395 18.54 20.04 -20.30
CA GLY A 395 17.72 19.15 -19.49
C GLY A 395 17.12 17.96 -20.24
N LYS A 396 17.75 17.46 -21.30
CA LYS A 396 17.20 16.42 -22.18
C LYS A 396 18.15 15.25 -22.43
N LEU A 397 17.65 14.04 -22.18
CA LEU A 397 18.28 12.80 -22.61
C LEU A 397 18.25 12.66 -24.15
N TYR A 398 19.34 13.08 -24.81
CA TYR A 398 19.57 12.79 -26.23
C TYR A 398 20.45 11.55 -26.45
N TYR A 399 21.48 11.36 -25.61
CA TYR A 399 22.57 10.39 -25.82
C TYR A 399 23.01 9.72 -24.51
N GLY A 400 22.06 9.42 -23.63
CA GLY A 400 22.34 8.76 -22.35
C GLY A 400 23.08 9.63 -21.34
N SER A 401 23.71 8.98 -20.35
CA SER A 401 24.42 9.65 -19.26
C SER A 401 25.80 9.04 -18.98
N GLN A 402 26.71 9.84 -18.41
CA GLN A 402 28.08 9.45 -18.05
C GLN A 402 28.51 10.00 -16.69
N LEU A 403 29.30 9.21 -15.96
CA LEU A 403 30.01 9.58 -14.72
C LEU A 403 31.31 8.77 -14.64
N SER A 404 32.33 9.28 -13.97
CA SER A 404 33.48 8.45 -13.58
C SER A 404 33.18 7.67 -12.29
N GLU A 405 32.81 8.39 -11.22
CA GLU A 405 32.70 7.87 -9.86
C GLU A 405 31.47 8.40 -9.10
N ILE A 406 31.02 7.64 -8.11
CA ILE A 406 30.01 8.03 -7.12
C ILE A 406 30.58 7.77 -5.71
N TYR A 407 30.90 8.85 -4.99
CA TYR A 407 31.37 8.74 -3.61
C TYR A 407 30.24 9.04 -2.62
N ILE A 408 30.14 8.23 -1.57
CA ILE A 408 29.02 8.28 -0.62
C ILE A 408 29.56 8.63 0.77
N LYS A 409 28.89 9.55 1.47
CA LYS A 409 29.24 9.97 2.83
C LYS A 409 28.01 9.96 3.74
N GLY A 410 28.18 9.52 4.98
CA GLY A 410 27.07 9.41 5.92
C GLY A 410 27.39 8.56 7.14
N ASP A 411 26.38 7.91 7.70
CA ASP A 411 26.46 7.20 8.97
C ASP A 411 26.29 5.69 8.79
N VAL A 412 27.12 4.93 9.50
CA VAL A 412 26.84 3.54 9.88
C VAL A 412 26.03 3.59 11.15
N VAL A 413 24.74 3.23 11.07
CA VAL A 413 23.81 3.37 12.19
C VAL A 413 24.03 2.30 13.25
N GLN A 414 23.79 2.68 14.51
CA GLN A 414 23.69 1.75 15.63
C GLN A 414 22.55 0.77 15.38
N LYS A 415 22.82 -0.53 15.55
CA LYS A 415 21.84 -1.61 15.43
C LYS A 415 20.71 -1.41 16.43
N THR A 416 19.45 -1.54 16.00
CA THR A 416 18.28 -1.48 16.88
C THR A 416 17.17 -2.38 16.37
N GLU A 417 16.26 -2.75 17.27
CA GLU A 417 14.92 -3.32 17.05
C GLU A 417 14.01 -2.54 16.06
N ASN A 418 14.45 -1.40 15.53
CA ASN A 418 13.68 -0.54 14.61
C ASN A 418 14.33 -0.41 13.21
N ILE A 419 15.41 -1.18 12.92
CA ILE A 419 16.00 -1.24 11.58
C ILE A 419 15.40 -2.39 10.79
N GLY A 420 15.02 -2.10 9.54
CA GLY A 420 14.45 -3.09 8.62
C GLY A 420 12.93 -3.23 8.74
N VAL A 421 12.44 -4.37 8.27
CA VAL A 421 11.06 -4.84 8.35
C VAL A 421 11.04 -6.19 9.06
N ASP A 422 9.85 -6.63 9.46
CA ASP A 422 9.63 -7.97 10.02
C ASP A 422 9.70 -9.02 8.90
N LEU A 423 10.25 -10.21 9.16
CA LEU A 423 10.72 -11.16 8.13
C LEU A 423 10.14 -12.58 8.26
N ASP A 424 9.16 -12.77 9.15
CA ASP A 424 8.62 -14.08 9.54
C ASP A 424 7.97 -14.78 8.34
N ASP A 425 7.12 -14.06 7.59
CA ASP A 425 6.56 -14.50 6.30
C ASP A 425 7.63 -14.82 5.23
N HIS A 426 8.87 -14.40 5.44
CA HIS A 426 10.00 -14.67 4.54
C HIS A 426 10.93 -15.79 5.03
N ILE A 427 10.51 -16.58 6.01
CA ILE A 427 11.13 -17.87 6.32
C ILE A 427 10.63 -18.90 5.30
N SER A 428 11.53 -19.75 4.79
CA SER A 428 11.21 -20.82 3.81
C SER A 428 11.08 -22.20 4.45
N GLY A 429 11.53 -22.35 5.71
CA GLY A 429 11.28 -23.52 6.55
C GLY A 429 12.47 -23.95 7.40
N ILE A 430 12.26 -25.00 8.18
CA ILE A 430 13.28 -25.62 9.05
C ILE A 430 14.43 -26.20 8.22
N ASN A 431 15.66 -25.86 8.60
CA ASN A 431 16.87 -26.51 8.09
C ASN A 431 17.14 -27.77 8.91
N THR A 432 16.62 -28.90 8.43
CA THR A 432 16.64 -30.19 9.15
C THR A 432 18.01 -30.84 9.26
N SER A 433 19.01 -30.45 8.46
CA SER A 433 20.39 -30.95 8.61
C SER A 433 21.21 -30.18 9.63
N ALA A 434 20.82 -28.94 9.94
CA ALA A 434 21.46 -28.08 10.95
C ALA A 434 20.66 -27.99 12.27
N THR A 435 19.44 -28.53 12.31
CA THR A 435 18.59 -28.65 13.50
C THR A 435 18.89 -29.96 14.22
N THR A 436 19.11 -29.89 15.53
CA THR A 436 19.36 -31.07 16.40
C THR A 436 18.39 -31.18 17.57
N VAL A 437 17.59 -30.15 17.83
CA VAL A 437 16.47 -30.23 18.78
C VAL A 437 15.35 -31.12 18.22
N VAL A 438 14.72 -31.90 19.08
CA VAL A 438 13.56 -32.74 18.75
C VAL A 438 12.41 -32.40 19.70
N GLY A 439 11.20 -32.21 19.17
CA GLY A 439 10.00 -31.99 19.97
C GLY A 439 9.67 -33.19 20.87
N TYR A 440 9.16 -32.92 22.07
CA TYR A 440 8.84 -33.95 23.06
C TYR A 440 7.76 -34.94 22.56
N ASN A 441 6.87 -34.47 21.68
CA ASN A 441 5.98 -35.28 20.86
C ASN A 441 5.64 -34.54 19.55
N GLY A 442 4.90 -35.20 18.65
CA GLY A 442 4.56 -34.69 17.32
C GLY A 442 3.55 -33.53 17.26
N ASN A 443 3.12 -32.98 18.39
CA ASN A 443 2.36 -31.71 18.45
C ASN A 443 3.22 -30.55 19.00
N GLU A 444 4.41 -30.84 19.53
CA GLU A 444 5.29 -29.89 20.23
C GLU A 444 6.65 -29.78 19.50
N GLY A 445 6.59 -29.76 18.16
CA GLY A 445 7.75 -29.78 17.27
C GLY A 445 8.42 -28.43 17.07
N VAL A 446 9.49 -28.42 16.26
CA VAL A 446 10.30 -27.21 15.97
C VAL A 446 9.65 -26.32 14.92
N GLU A 447 8.77 -26.91 14.09
CA GLU A 447 7.92 -26.26 13.10
C GLU A 447 6.96 -25.23 13.70
N ASN A 448 6.54 -25.43 14.96
CA ASN A 448 5.66 -24.51 15.70
C ASN A 448 6.31 -23.14 15.94
N LEU A 449 7.65 -23.02 15.88
CA LEU A 449 8.37 -21.77 16.14
C LEU A 449 8.24 -20.70 15.04
N PHE A 450 7.53 -21.03 13.96
CA PHE A 450 7.45 -20.22 12.74
C PHE A 450 6.06 -20.35 12.08
N ASP A 451 5.00 -20.64 12.85
CA ASP A 451 3.64 -20.85 12.33
C ASP A 451 2.69 -19.64 12.53
N GLY A 452 3.09 -18.61 13.28
CA GLY A 452 2.25 -17.45 13.61
C GLY A 452 1.16 -17.78 14.65
N ASP A 453 1.30 -18.89 15.36
CA ASP A 453 0.45 -19.34 16.43
C ASP A 453 1.21 -19.49 17.75
N THR A 454 1.39 -18.37 18.45
CA THR A 454 1.85 -18.35 19.86
C THR A 454 1.15 -19.32 20.83
N SER A 455 0.02 -19.96 20.48
CA SER A 455 -0.62 -21.02 21.28
C SER A 455 -0.15 -22.45 20.97
N THR A 456 0.62 -22.66 19.90
CA THR A 456 1.51 -23.82 19.70
C THR A 456 2.87 -23.55 20.37
N LYS A 457 3.78 -24.53 20.35
CA LYS A 457 5.13 -24.44 20.94
C LYS A 457 6.07 -25.55 20.49
N LEU A 458 7.37 -25.28 20.45
CA LEU A 458 8.36 -26.34 20.67
C LEU A 458 8.44 -26.58 22.17
N PHE A 459 8.27 -27.81 22.64
CA PHE A 459 8.74 -28.25 23.97
C PHE A 459 9.71 -29.42 23.81
N THR A 460 10.82 -29.42 24.54
CA THR A 460 11.88 -30.41 24.35
C THR A 460 12.63 -30.75 25.63
N ASN A 461 13.10 -31.98 25.70
CA ASN A 461 14.11 -32.48 26.64
C ASN A 461 15.42 -32.88 25.92
N THR A 462 15.69 -32.30 24.74
CA THR A 462 16.98 -32.47 24.06
C THR A 462 18.08 -31.83 24.91
N ALA A 463 19.12 -32.60 25.26
CA ALA A 463 20.22 -32.09 26.05
C ALA A 463 20.98 -30.97 25.31
N THR A 464 21.26 -29.87 26.00
CA THR A 464 22.08 -28.77 25.48
C THR A 464 23.59 -29.15 25.49
N PRO A 465 24.39 -28.73 24.49
CA PRO A 465 24.03 -27.82 23.41
C PRO A 465 23.23 -28.49 22.28
N CYS A 466 22.16 -27.83 21.85
CA CYS A 466 21.30 -28.26 20.73
C CYS A 466 20.89 -27.07 19.86
N SER A 467 20.48 -27.34 18.62
CA SER A 467 20.24 -26.31 17.60
C SER A 467 18.83 -26.31 17.03
N ILE A 468 18.28 -25.11 16.86
CA ILE A 468 17.15 -24.77 15.99
C ILE A 468 17.74 -24.07 14.77
N ALA A 469 17.46 -24.55 13.56
CA ALA A 469 17.97 -23.94 12.34
C ALA A 469 16.88 -23.78 11.28
N TRP A 470 16.92 -22.67 10.54
CA TRP A 470 15.95 -22.34 9.51
C TRP A 470 16.62 -21.71 8.29
N THR A 471 15.86 -21.64 7.20
CA THR A 471 16.27 -21.04 5.93
C THR A 471 15.33 -19.89 5.62
N MET A 472 15.87 -18.79 5.09
CA MET A 472 15.08 -17.67 4.59
C MET A 472 14.71 -17.91 3.12
N LYS A 473 13.60 -17.31 2.67
CA LYS A 473 13.29 -17.16 1.25
C LYS A 473 14.41 -16.38 0.57
N GLU A 474 14.94 -15.31 1.19
CA GLU A 474 16.05 -14.52 0.64
C GLU A 474 17.20 -14.16 1.58
N SER A 475 18.37 -13.80 1.01
CA SER A 475 19.56 -13.42 1.80
C SER A 475 19.25 -12.17 2.62
N THR A 476 19.46 -12.28 3.92
CA THR A 476 18.89 -11.42 4.95
C THR A 476 19.99 -10.84 5.83
N SER A 477 19.99 -9.52 6.00
CA SER A 477 20.74 -8.81 7.03
C SER A 477 19.86 -8.61 8.26
N LEU A 478 20.04 -9.48 9.26
CA LEU A 478 19.33 -9.43 10.55
C LEU A 478 19.87 -8.31 11.44
N TYR A 479 18.99 -7.63 12.19
CA TYR A 479 19.38 -6.63 13.21
C TYR A 479 18.86 -6.99 14.60
N SER A 480 17.71 -7.65 14.66
CA SER A 480 17.15 -8.18 15.91
C SER A 480 16.30 -9.41 15.64
N TYR A 481 16.17 -10.25 16.67
CA TYR A 481 15.25 -11.37 16.71
C TYR A 481 14.48 -11.33 18.05
N THR A 482 13.27 -11.83 18.04
CA THR A 482 12.40 -11.93 19.21
C THR A 482 12.13 -13.40 19.49
N LEU A 483 12.34 -13.81 20.74
CA LEU A 483 11.96 -15.13 21.22
C LEU A 483 10.69 -14.96 22.05
N THR A 484 9.60 -15.63 21.67
CA THR A 484 8.35 -15.61 22.44
C THR A 484 8.25 -16.85 23.29
N THR A 485 7.97 -16.67 24.58
CA THR A 485 7.77 -17.80 25.50
C THR A 485 6.45 -18.52 25.25
N ALA A 486 6.36 -19.80 25.61
CA ALA A 486 5.18 -20.60 25.31
C ALA A 486 3.95 -20.21 26.13
N ASN A 487 2.78 -20.72 25.71
CA ASN A 487 1.61 -20.84 26.58
C ASN A 487 1.98 -21.47 27.94
N ASP A 488 2.98 -22.36 27.93
CA ASP A 488 3.55 -22.96 29.10
C ASP A 488 4.82 -22.26 29.69
N ASN A 489 4.89 -20.90 29.77
CA ASN A 489 5.92 -20.22 30.62
C ASN A 489 5.52 -19.58 32.01
N ALA A 490 4.25 -19.61 32.49
CA ALA A 490 3.67 -19.72 33.89
C ALA A 490 2.62 -20.94 34.24
N THR A 491 2.63 -22.17 34.94
CA THR A 491 3.23 -23.63 35.11
C THR A 491 4.46 -24.20 35.90
N TYR A 492 5.36 -24.84 35.12
CA TYR A 492 6.67 -25.42 35.38
C TYR A 492 7.81 -24.40 35.20
N LYS A 493 8.56 -24.16 36.27
CA LYS A 493 9.70 -23.22 36.27
C LYS A 493 10.77 -23.61 35.25
N ASN A 494 11.62 -22.64 34.88
CA ASN A 494 12.94 -22.88 34.28
C ASN A 494 12.92 -23.55 32.89
N ARG A 495 11.79 -23.53 32.19
CA ARG A 495 11.66 -24.03 30.81
C ARG A 495 11.97 -22.99 29.74
N SER A 496 12.59 -21.87 30.10
CA SER A 496 13.16 -20.91 29.14
C SER A 496 14.59 -21.32 28.77
N ILE A 497 15.07 -20.90 27.59
CA ILE A 497 16.50 -21.03 27.25
C ILE A 497 17.31 -19.94 27.98
N LYS A 498 18.51 -20.28 28.46
CA LYS A 498 19.37 -19.40 29.28
C LYS A 498 20.50 -18.76 28.50
N SER A 499 21.17 -19.53 27.64
CA SER A 499 22.25 -19.03 26.80
C SER A 499 22.22 -19.69 25.42
N TRP A 500 22.68 -18.96 24.41
CA TRP A 500 22.82 -19.45 23.04
C TRP A 500 23.83 -18.64 22.23
N VAL A 501 24.25 -19.24 21.12
CA VAL A 501 24.94 -18.54 20.03
C VAL A 501 24.05 -18.60 18.79
N LEU A 502 23.74 -17.43 18.23
CA LEU A 502 23.06 -17.32 16.93
C LEU A 502 24.10 -17.27 15.83
N TYR A 503 23.95 -18.12 14.82
CA TYR A 503 24.82 -18.20 13.66
C TYR A 503 24.10 -17.85 12.36
N GLY A 504 24.84 -17.28 11.41
CA GLY A 504 24.44 -17.09 10.03
C GLY A 504 25.24 -17.96 9.06
N SER A 505 24.65 -18.34 7.93
CA SER A 505 25.34 -19.05 6.85
C SER A 505 24.76 -18.70 5.47
N ASN A 506 25.60 -18.73 4.44
CA ASN A 506 25.18 -18.60 3.03
C ASN A 506 25.18 -19.94 2.27
N ASP A 507 25.67 -21.03 2.87
CA ASP A 507 25.75 -22.36 2.25
C ASP A 507 25.20 -23.50 3.15
N GLY A 508 24.75 -23.19 4.36
CA GLY A 508 24.25 -24.12 5.38
C GLY A 508 25.34 -24.93 6.11
N ASN A 509 26.62 -24.76 5.73
CA ASN A 509 27.74 -25.57 6.17
C ASN A 509 28.80 -24.77 6.94
N ASN A 510 29.16 -23.59 6.44
CA ASN A 510 30.06 -22.63 7.09
C ASN A 510 29.22 -21.60 7.86
N TRP A 511 29.50 -21.42 9.15
CA TRP A 511 28.63 -20.68 10.08
C TRP A 511 29.40 -19.59 10.82
N ASP A 512 29.03 -18.33 10.58
CA ASP A 512 29.56 -17.15 11.28
C ASP A 512 28.75 -16.85 12.56
N VAL A 513 29.37 -16.30 13.60
CA VAL A 513 28.68 -15.88 14.83
C VAL A 513 28.03 -14.50 14.64
N ILE A 514 26.70 -14.48 14.68
CA ILE A 514 25.88 -13.27 14.62
C ILE A 514 25.68 -12.67 16.01
N ASP A 515 25.42 -13.50 17.03
CA ASP A 515 25.05 -13.02 18.37
C ASP A 515 25.45 -14.04 19.45
N THR A 516 25.87 -13.59 20.64
CA THR A 516 26.21 -14.46 21.78
C THR A 516 25.54 -13.98 23.06
N VAL A 517 24.46 -14.66 23.45
CA VAL A 517 23.72 -14.37 24.68
C VAL A 517 24.15 -15.34 25.78
N ASN A 518 24.88 -14.82 26.77
CA ASN A 518 25.43 -15.60 27.89
C ASN A 518 24.45 -15.76 29.06
N ASP A 519 23.57 -14.78 29.27
CA ASP A 519 22.35 -14.94 30.07
C ASP A 519 21.21 -14.18 29.38
N SER A 520 20.10 -14.87 29.18
CA SER A 520 18.95 -14.38 28.42
C SER A 520 18.02 -13.44 29.18
N GLY A 521 18.00 -13.52 30.52
CA GLY A 521 16.97 -12.93 31.37
C GLY A 521 15.51 -13.27 31.03
N ILE A 522 15.22 -14.28 30.20
CA ILE A 522 13.85 -14.70 29.84
C ILE A 522 13.16 -15.22 31.11
N MET A 523 12.07 -14.58 31.50
CA MET A 523 11.35 -14.93 32.73
C MET A 523 10.35 -16.07 32.51
N ASP A 524 9.91 -16.69 33.61
CA ASP A 524 8.72 -17.56 33.66
C ASP A 524 7.44 -16.71 33.47
N VAL A 525 7.15 -16.27 32.23
CA VAL A 525 5.92 -15.54 31.85
C VAL A 525 5.33 -16.16 30.58
N ASN A 526 4.01 -16.35 30.50
CA ASN A 526 3.36 -16.84 29.26
C ASN A 526 3.45 -15.81 28.14
N TYR A 527 3.68 -16.26 26.89
CA TYR A 527 3.51 -15.44 25.68
C TYR A 527 4.21 -14.06 25.73
N ALA A 528 5.39 -14.04 26.34
CA ALA A 528 6.18 -12.83 26.52
C ALA A 528 7.24 -12.73 25.43
N ASP A 529 7.27 -11.59 24.76
CA ASP A 529 8.17 -11.31 23.64
C ASP A 529 9.48 -10.72 24.17
N TYR A 530 10.59 -11.41 23.97
CA TYR A 530 11.92 -10.97 24.38
C TYR A 530 12.80 -10.69 23.16
N THR A 531 13.09 -9.40 22.90
CA THR A 531 13.84 -8.94 21.72
C THR A 531 15.32 -8.70 22.03
N TYR A 532 16.18 -9.27 21.19
CA TYR A 532 17.64 -9.17 21.23
C TYR A 532 18.18 -8.47 19.98
N ILE A 533 19.23 -7.66 20.14
CA ILE A 533 19.87 -6.93 19.02
C ILE A 533 21.20 -7.61 18.74
N VAL A 534 21.45 -8.03 17.49
CA VAL A 534 22.60 -8.88 17.15
C VAL A 534 23.95 -8.20 17.41
N ASP A 535 24.96 -8.94 17.88
CA ASP A 535 26.35 -8.48 18.04
C ASP A 535 27.01 -8.11 16.70
N ASN A 536 26.78 -8.89 15.64
CA ASN A 536 27.34 -8.69 14.29
C ASN A 536 26.24 -8.70 13.22
N VAL A 537 26.32 -7.78 12.24
CA VAL A 537 25.41 -7.76 11.08
C VAL A 537 26.13 -8.32 9.85
N GLY A 538 25.54 -9.35 9.23
CA GLY A 538 25.94 -9.89 7.94
C GLY A 538 24.73 -10.35 7.12
N SER A 539 24.91 -10.63 5.82
CA SER A 539 23.84 -11.06 4.90
C SER A 539 23.87 -12.58 4.75
N TYR A 540 22.83 -13.29 5.19
CA TYR A 540 22.80 -14.76 5.28
C TYR A 540 21.50 -15.38 4.76
N LYS A 541 21.56 -16.58 4.18
CA LYS A 541 20.40 -17.35 3.67
C LYS A 541 19.86 -18.36 4.71
N HIS A 542 20.73 -18.85 5.60
CA HIS A 542 20.37 -19.77 6.68
C HIS A 542 20.78 -19.19 8.03
N PHE A 543 20.01 -19.51 9.07
CA PHE A 543 20.27 -19.11 10.45
C PHE A 543 20.17 -20.32 11.38
N LYS A 544 20.88 -20.29 12.49
CA LYS A 544 20.94 -21.38 13.47
C LYS A 544 21.13 -20.82 14.87
N LEU A 545 20.10 -20.91 15.70
CA LEU A 545 20.19 -20.64 17.13
C LEU A 545 20.64 -21.93 17.82
N THR A 546 21.85 -21.92 18.38
CA THR A 546 22.39 -23.05 19.14
C THR A 546 22.27 -22.75 20.63
N VAL A 547 21.24 -23.30 21.27
CA VAL A 547 21.02 -23.22 22.71
C VAL A 547 22.18 -23.92 23.41
N THR A 548 22.98 -23.18 24.16
CA THR A 548 24.13 -23.70 24.91
C THR A 548 23.76 -24.13 26.32
N GLU A 549 22.74 -23.52 26.91
CA GLU A 549 22.23 -23.83 28.25
C GLU A 549 20.74 -23.47 28.36
N GLY A 550 19.92 -24.31 28.99
CA GLY A 550 18.59 -23.94 29.49
C GLY A 550 18.63 -23.53 30.96
N TYR A 551 17.56 -22.97 31.52
CA TYR A 551 17.46 -22.80 32.98
C TYR A 551 17.20 -24.13 33.73
N GLY A 552 16.97 -25.23 32.99
CA GLY A 552 16.81 -26.59 33.48
C GLY A 552 16.95 -27.64 32.36
N ASP A 553 16.67 -28.92 32.66
CA ASP A 553 16.87 -30.07 31.76
C ASP A 553 15.91 -30.14 30.53
N SER A 554 15.08 -29.12 30.34
CA SER A 554 14.07 -29.04 29.28
C SER A 554 13.72 -27.58 29.00
N PHE A 555 13.40 -27.23 27.76
CA PHE A 555 12.96 -25.87 27.40
C PHE A 555 11.82 -25.86 26.38
N GLN A 556 11.24 -24.67 26.20
CA GLN A 556 10.23 -24.38 25.18
C GLN A 556 10.23 -22.91 24.76
N LEU A 557 9.71 -22.68 23.56
CA LEU A 557 9.41 -21.39 22.97
C LEU A 557 8.14 -21.54 22.12
N SER A 558 7.36 -20.47 21.95
CA SER A 558 6.25 -20.46 20.99
C SER A 558 6.67 -19.96 19.62
N GLU A 559 7.44 -18.88 19.51
CA GLU A 559 7.82 -18.26 18.23
C GLU A 559 9.29 -17.80 18.22
N ILE A 560 9.85 -17.67 17.01
CA ILE A 560 11.08 -16.93 16.71
C ILE A 560 10.82 -15.93 15.57
N SER A 561 10.46 -14.70 15.92
CA SER A 561 10.29 -13.59 14.96
C SER A 561 11.61 -12.91 14.64
N LEU A 562 11.75 -12.39 13.41
CA LEU A 562 12.99 -11.85 12.85
C LEU A 562 12.78 -10.47 12.24
N LYS A 563 13.74 -9.56 12.44
CA LYS A 563 13.67 -8.21 11.89
C LYS A 563 14.97 -7.76 11.23
N GLY A 564 14.86 -7.24 10.02
CA GLY A 564 15.99 -6.69 9.30
C GLY A 564 15.71 -6.37 7.83
N CYS A 565 16.77 -6.39 7.03
CA CYS A 565 16.74 -5.98 5.64
C CYS A 565 17.02 -7.19 4.73
N ALA A 566 16.17 -7.40 3.74
CA ALA A 566 16.26 -8.48 2.75
C ALA A 566 15.57 -8.03 1.46
N LEU A 567 15.83 -8.68 0.32
CA LEU A 567 15.18 -8.31 -0.95
C LEU A 567 13.84 -9.03 -1.09
N LEU A 568 12.73 -8.34 -0.79
CA LEU A 568 11.39 -8.94 -0.65
C LEU A 568 10.56 -8.89 -1.95
N LEU A 569 11.18 -9.26 -3.07
CA LEU A 569 10.52 -9.32 -4.39
C LEU A 569 9.73 -10.63 -4.55
N GLU A 570 8.48 -10.64 -4.11
CA GLU A 570 7.61 -11.83 -4.21
C GLU A 570 7.10 -12.11 -5.63
N ASN A 571 7.00 -11.08 -6.46
CA ASN A 571 6.44 -11.15 -7.80
C ASN A 571 7.53 -11.06 -8.88
N GLU A 572 7.33 -11.75 -10.01
CA GLU A 572 8.22 -11.60 -11.18
C GLU A 572 8.26 -10.14 -11.66
N TYR A 573 7.14 -9.43 -11.59
CA TYR A 573 6.98 -8.02 -11.97
C TYR A 573 6.59 -7.21 -10.72
N GLU A 574 7.16 -6.03 -10.47
CA GLU A 574 6.78 -5.17 -9.32
C GLU A 574 6.54 -3.73 -9.75
N ALA A 575 5.54 -3.09 -9.15
CA ALA A 575 5.18 -1.68 -9.37
C ALA A 575 5.66 -0.82 -8.19
N ILE A 576 6.69 -0.01 -8.42
CA ILE A 576 7.38 0.80 -7.41
C ILE A 576 6.85 2.24 -7.48
N PHE A 577 6.13 2.67 -6.45
CA PHE A 577 5.43 3.96 -6.45
C PHE A 577 6.26 5.08 -5.82
N THR A 578 6.64 6.10 -6.59
CA THR A 578 7.49 7.22 -6.16
C THR A 578 6.94 8.59 -6.56
N GLY A 579 7.51 9.68 -6.06
CA GLY A 579 6.99 11.04 -6.29
C GLY A 579 5.80 11.40 -5.41
N ASP A 580 4.97 12.33 -5.88
CA ASP A 580 3.95 13.10 -5.15
C ASP A 580 2.68 12.31 -4.73
N TRP A 581 2.84 11.05 -4.30
CA TRP A 581 1.73 10.17 -3.91
C TRP A 581 0.98 10.62 -2.66
N ASP A 582 1.58 11.46 -1.83
CA ASP A 582 0.94 12.14 -0.69
C ASP A 582 0.02 13.29 -1.11
N GLN A 583 0.15 13.79 -2.35
CA GLN A 583 -0.72 14.81 -2.94
C GLN A 583 -1.92 14.21 -3.69
N VAL A 584 -2.02 12.88 -3.79
CA VAL A 584 -3.14 12.17 -4.44
C VAL A 584 -4.27 11.95 -3.43
N THR A 585 -5.28 12.80 -3.51
CA THR A 585 -6.49 12.78 -2.66
C THR A 585 -7.57 11.81 -3.16
N ALA A 586 -7.41 11.25 -4.37
CA ALA A 586 -8.31 10.24 -4.92
C ALA A 586 -8.23 8.92 -4.12
N THR A 587 -9.30 8.59 -3.38
CA THR A 587 -9.39 7.40 -2.54
C THR A 587 -9.10 6.12 -3.32
N ASN A 588 -8.27 5.23 -2.75
CA ASN A 588 -7.83 3.95 -3.32
C ASN A 588 -7.06 4.03 -4.66
N TYR A 589 -6.76 5.21 -5.23
CA TYR A 589 -6.19 5.31 -6.57
C TYR A 589 -4.89 4.53 -6.77
N LYS A 590 -3.93 4.71 -5.84
CA LYS A 590 -2.66 3.96 -5.79
C LYS A 590 -2.88 2.44 -5.69
N LYS A 591 -3.90 1.99 -4.94
CA LYS A 591 -4.27 0.58 -4.85
C LYS A 591 -4.83 0.08 -6.18
N ASN A 592 -5.76 0.80 -6.79
CA ASN A 592 -6.40 0.41 -8.05
C ASN A 592 -5.36 0.31 -9.19
N LEU A 593 -4.35 1.18 -9.22
CA LEU A 593 -3.21 1.07 -10.13
C LEU A 593 -2.32 -0.15 -9.81
N LYS A 594 -2.04 -0.45 -8.53
CA LYS A 594 -1.26 -1.64 -8.14
C LYS A 594 -2.02 -2.94 -8.50
N ASP A 595 -3.33 -3.01 -8.23
CA ASP A 595 -4.20 -4.13 -8.62
C ASP A 595 -4.22 -4.31 -10.15
N LEU A 596 -4.34 -3.21 -10.91
CA LEU A 596 -4.37 -3.25 -12.37
C LEU A 596 -3.03 -3.68 -12.97
N PHE A 597 -1.90 -3.25 -12.38
CA PHE A 597 -0.56 -3.66 -12.81
C PHE A 597 -0.41 -5.19 -12.84
N TYR A 598 -0.73 -5.88 -11.74
CA TYR A 598 -0.63 -7.34 -11.66
C TYR A 598 -1.58 -8.07 -12.60
N GLN A 599 -2.74 -7.49 -12.91
CA GLN A 599 -3.70 -8.08 -13.85
C GLN A 599 -3.30 -7.89 -15.32
N VAL A 600 -2.55 -6.84 -15.65
CA VAL A 600 -2.33 -6.37 -17.03
C VAL A 600 -0.89 -6.52 -17.50
N TYR A 601 0.10 -6.08 -16.72
CA TYR A 601 1.48 -6.07 -17.20
C TYR A 601 2.03 -7.47 -17.50
N PRO A 602 1.78 -8.52 -16.67
CA PRO A 602 2.18 -9.87 -17.03
C PRO A 602 1.58 -10.37 -18.35
N ARG A 603 0.36 -9.92 -18.73
CA ARG A 603 -0.29 -10.28 -20.00
C ARG A 603 0.37 -9.60 -21.20
N GLN A 604 0.60 -8.30 -21.08
CA GLN A 604 1.25 -7.50 -22.11
C GLN A 604 2.72 -7.93 -22.30
N TYR A 605 3.42 -8.26 -21.21
CA TYR A 605 4.75 -8.85 -21.24
C TYR A 605 4.75 -10.24 -21.88
N THR A 606 3.86 -11.15 -21.47
CA THR A 606 3.79 -12.52 -22.02
C THR A 606 3.49 -12.53 -23.52
N ARG A 607 2.63 -11.61 -24.00
CA ARG A 607 2.25 -11.55 -25.42
C ARG A 607 3.23 -10.74 -26.29
N TRP A 608 3.66 -9.57 -25.83
CA TRP A 608 4.40 -8.60 -26.65
C TRP A 608 5.86 -8.41 -26.22
N GLY A 609 6.25 -8.89 -25.05
CA GLY A 609 7.63 -8.93 -24.57
C GLY A 609 8.54 -9.82 -25.42
N THR A 610 9.84 -9.69 -25.16
CA THR A 610 10.93 -10.51 -25.73
C THR A 610 11.93 -10.97 -24.67
N GLY A 611 11.69 -10.64 -23.39
CA GLY A 611 12.57 -10.93 -22.26
C GLY A 611 13.53 -9.78 -21.91
N SER A 612 13.50 -8.68 -22.69
CA SER A 612 14.34 -7.48 -22.47
C SER A 612 13.62 -6.32 -21.78
N GLU A 613 12.32 -6.47 -21.52
CA GLU A 613 11.44 -5.43 -20.98
C GLU A 613 11.49 -5.38 -19.45
N PRO A 614 11.12 -4.26 -18.80
CA PRO A 614 11.46 -4.02 -17.40
C PRO A 614 10.55 -4.78 -16.43
N LYS A 615 11.15 -5.56 -15.53
CA LYS A 615 10.42 -6.26 -14.45
C LYS A 615 10.17 -5.40 -13.20
N ARG A 616 10.81 -4.23 -13.11
CA ARG A 616 10.55 -3.22 -12.08
C ARG A 616 10.04 -1.95 -12.77
N MET A 617 8.78 -1.62 -12.57
CA MET A 617 8.10 -0.47 -13.20
C MET A 617 7.89 0.64 -12.18
N PHE A 618 8.43 1.82 -12.45
CA PHE A 618 8.32 2.99 -11.57
C PHE A 618 7.07 3.79 -11.89
N ILE A 619 6.13 3.83 -10.96
CA ILE A 619 4.85 4.54 -11.11
C ILE A 619 4.96 5.86 -10.37
N VAL A 620 5.28 6.92 -11.11
CA VAL A 620 5.66 8.23 -10.57
C VAL A 620 4.44 9.13 -10.53
N ALA A 621 4.05 9.60 -9.34
CA ALA A 621 3.16 10.75 -9.23
C ALA A 621 3.97 12.04 -9.41
N ASP A 622 3.50 12.92 -10.29
CA ASP A 622 4.14 14.20 -10.57
C ASP A 622 3.10 15.33 -10.50
N LYS A 623 3.33 16.30 -9.61
CA LYS A 623 2.47 17.47 -9.42
C LYS A 623 2.74 18.60 -10.41
N GLY A 624 3.90 18.62 -11.07
CA GLY A 624 4.26 19.57 -12.12
C GLY A 624 3.81 19.17 -13.52
N TYR A 625 3.48 17.89 -13.74
CA TYR A 625 3.06 17.39 -15.05
C TYR A 625 1.61 17.78 -15.41
N ASP A 626 1.43 18.35 -16.60
CA ASP A 626 0.19 18.94 -17.11
C ASP A 626 -0.64 18.01 -18.02
N GLY A 627 -0.08 16.86 -18.42
CA GLY A 627 -0.78 15.83 -19.18
C GLY A 627 -1.54 14.81 -18.33
N VAL A 628 -1.87 13.65 -18.94
CA VAL A 628 -2.55 12.53 -18.27
C VAL A 628 -1.52 11.63 -17.61
N ALA A 629 -0.76 10.93 -18.46
CA ALA A 629 0.38 10.11 -18.11
C ALA A 629 1.31 10.00 -19.33
N TYR A 630 2.53 9.51 -19.13
CA TYR A 630 3.41 9.04 -20.21
C TYR A 630 4.37 7.96 -19.74
N THR A 631 4.86 7.15 -20.68
CA THR A 631 5.82 6.06 -20.44
C THR A 631 7.19 6.37 -21.04
N MET A 632 8.24 6.16 -20.25
CA MET A 632 9.63 6.28 -20.70
C MET A 632 10.50 5.18 -20.06
N GLY A 633 10.96 4.24 -20.88
CA GLY A 633 11.80 3.12 -20.42
C GLY A 633 11.05 2.18 -19.46
N ASN A 634 11.41 2.25 -18.18
CA ASN A 634 10.79 1.50 -17.07
C ASN A 634 9.89 2.37 -16.18
N SER A 635 9.59 3.60 -16.59
CA SER A 635 8.88 4.59 -15.77
C SER A 635 7.57 5.00 -16.45
N ILE A 636 6.50 5.08 -15.67
CA ILE A 636 5.21 5.67 -16.04
C ILE A 636 4.99 6.86 -15.12
N VAL A 637 4.94 8.06 -15.67
CA VAL A 637 4.66 9.30 -14.93
C VAL A 637 3.18 9.64 -15.08
N ILE A 638 2.53 10.07 -14.01
CA ILE A 638 1.08 10.34 -13.95
C ILE A 638 0.85 11.68 -13.24
N SER A 639 0.03 12.56 -13.82
CA SER A 639 -0.29 13.86 -13.22
C SER A 639 -1.15 13.72 -11.97
N VAL A 640 -0.72 14.31 -10.86
CA VAL A 640 -1.50 14.37 -9.61
C VAL A 640 -2.86 15.05 -9.82
N ASP A 641 -2.90 16.13 -10.62
CA ASP A 641 -4.15 16.85 -10.87
C ASP A 641 -5.09 16.07 -11.79
N TRP A 642 -4.56 15.27 -12.72
CA TRP A 642 -5.39 14.32 -13.47
C TRP A 642 -6.00 13.25 -12.55
N MET A 643 -5.21 12.63 -11.67
CA MET A 643 -5.68 11.59 -10.73
C MET A 643 -6.76 12.13 -9.79
N ASN A 644 -6.53 13.32 -9.21
CA ASN A 644 -7.49 14.00 -8.34
C ASN A 644 -8.78 14.39 -9.08
N SER A 645 -8.70 14.74 -10.36
CA SER A 645 -9.87 15.10 -11.18
C SER A 645 -10.63 13.89 -11.74
N ASN A 646 -9.99 12.73 -11.87
CA ASN A 646 -10.54 11.53 -12.53
C ASN A 646 -10.43 10.27 -11.65
N PRO A 647 -10.99 10.26 -10.42
CA PRO A 647 -10.66 9.30 -9.35
C PRO A 647 -11.02 7.81 -9.63
N VAL A 648 -11.68 7.51 -10.74
CA VAL A 648 -12.05 6.14 -11.17
C VAL A 648 -11.51 5.74 -12.55
N GLY A 649 -10.98 6.69 -13.32
CA GLY A 649 -10.70 6.52 -14.75
C GLY A 649 -9.29 6.03 -15.10
N ILE A 650 -8.87 4.86 -14.60
CA ILE A 650 -7.47 4.40 -14.70
C ILE A 650 -7.10 3.68 -16.01
N GLY A 651 -7.98 3.61 -17.01
CA GLY A 651 -7.75 2.83 -18.23
C GLY A 651 -6.54 3.25 -19.08
N TYR A 652 -6.12 4.52 -18.97
CA TYR A 652 -4.88 5.00 -19.57
C TYR A 652 -3.64 4.26 -19.03
N PHE A 653 -3.66 3.75 -17.79
CA PHE A 653 -2.53 3.01 -17.23
C PHE A 653 -2.26 1.71 -17.98
N SER A 654 -3.29 1.08 -18.54
CA SER A 654 -3.16 -0.09 -19.42
C SER A 654 -2.68 0.26 -20.84
N HIS A 655 -2.78 1.52 -21.27
CA HIS A 655 -2.13 2.07 -22.47
C HIS A 655 -0.63 2.26 -22.19
N GLU A 656 -0.29 2.96 -21.11
CA GLU A 656 1.10 3.18 -20.67
C GLU A 656 1.90 1.88 -20.47
N LEU A 657 1.33 0.90 -19.75
CA LEU A 657 1.93 -0.42 -19.59
C LEU A 657 2.19 -1.14 -20.93
N THR A 658 1.41 -0.83 -21.97
CA THR A 658 1.66 -1.39 -23.31
C THR A 658 2.91 -0.79 -23.94
N HIS A 659 3.19 0.50 -23.78
CA HIS A 659 4.45 1.09 -24.26
C HIS A 659 5.67 0.47 -23.57
N ALA A 660 5.57 0.20 -22.26
CA ALA A 660 6.60 -0.51 -21.49
C ALA A 660 6.83 -1.96 -21.97
N ALA A 661 5.80 -2.60 -22.53
CA ALA A 661 5.92 -3.92 -23.18
C ALA A 661 6.37 -3.85 -24.66
N GLN A 662 6.06 -2.77 -25.39
CA GLN A 662 6.44 -2.57 -26.80
C GLN A 662 7.92 -2.25 -26.96
N GLN A 663 8.40 -1.16 -26.33
CA GLN A 663 9.74 -0.58 -26.50
C GLN A 663 10.16 -0.36 -27.99
N TYR A 664 9.27 0.16 -28.83
CA TYR A 664 9.46 0.37 -30.27
C TYR A 664 10.39 1.54 -30.65
N GLY A 665 11.60 1.63 -30.07
CA GLY A 665 12.57 2.71 -30.33
C GLY A 665 13.12 2.82 -31.76
N ASN A 666 12.70 1.93 -32.68
CA ASN A 666 13.06 1.92 -34.09
C ASN A 666 11.90 2.24 -35.05
N VAL A 667 10.69 2.47 -34.55
CA VAL A 667 9.59 3.01 -35.38
C VAL A 667 9.79 4.51 -35.53
N THR A 668 9.95 4.94 -36.77
CA THR A 668 9.73 6.33 -37.19
C THR A 668 8.37 6.43 -37.87
N SER A 669 7.82 7.64 -37.93
CA SER A 669 6.49 7.84 -38.50
C SER A 669 6.51 9.04 -39.43
N SER A 670 6.00 8.84 -40.64
CA SER A 670 5.65 9.91 -41.58
C SER A 670 4.47 10.77 -41.11
N GLY A 671 3.77 10.33 -40.04
CA GLY A 671 2.76 11.07 -39.30
C GLY A 671 2.94 10.95 -37.78
N SER A 672 1.85 11.02 -37.03
CA SER A 672 1.83 11.08 -35.56
C SER A 672 1.89 9.69 -34.89
N ALA A 673 3.00 8.97 -34.99
CA ALA A 673 3.28 7.73 -34.22
C ALA A 673 2.13 6.70 -34.19
N TRP A 674 1.38 6.57 -35.28
CA TRP A 674 0.02 6.02 -35.22
C TRP A 674 0.00 4.55 -34.82
N TRP A 675 0.96 3.74 -35.25
CA TRP A 675 0.98 2.32 -34.89
C TRP A 675 1.29 2.12 -33.40
N VAL A 676 2.26 2.87 -32.89
CA VAL A 676 2.76 2.77 -31.50
C VAL A 676 1.63 3.12 -30.53
N GLU A 677 1.06 4.32 -30.68
CA GLU A 677 -0.04 4.80 -29.85
C GLU A 677 -1.28 3.93 -29.98
N ASN A 678 -1.66 3.53 -31.19
CA ASN A 678 -2.92 2.80 -31.34
C ASN A 678 -2.84 1.32 -30.95
N MET A 679 -1.66 0.70 -30.99
CA MET A 679 -1.45 -0.61 -30.37
C MET A 679 -1.49 -0.52 -28.84
N ALA A 680 -1.04 0.58 -28.23
CA ALA A 680 -1.23 0.84 -26.80
C ALA A 680 -2.72 1.10 -26.46
N ASN A 681 -3.40 1.84 -27.33
CA ASN A 681 -4.85 2.10 -27.27
C ASN A 681 -5.67 0.80 -27.39
N TYR A 682 -5.14 -0.21 -28.10
CA TYR A 682 -5.67 -1.58 -28.17
C TYR A 682 -5.33 -2.41 -26.93
N GLY A 683 -4.12 -2.30 -26.36
CA GLY A 683 -3.75 -2.91 -25.09
C GLY A 683 -4.67 -2.48 -23.94
N GLY A 684 -4.96 -1.18 -23.84
CA GLY A 684 -5.97 -0.63 -22.92
C GLY A 684 -7.40 -1.12 -23.22
N PHE A 685 -7.76 -1.27 -24.49
CA PHE A 685 -9.07 -1.77 -24.89
C PHE A 685 -9.29 -3.25 -24.54
N ARG A 686 -8.29 -4.11 -24.76
CA ARG A 686 -8.38 -5.56 -24.50
C ARG A 686 -8.15 -5.95 -23.04
N TYR A 687 -7.13 -5.39 -22.39
CA TYR A 687 -6.68 -5.85 -21.06
C TYR A 687 -7.21 -5.02 -19.89
N TYR A 688 -7.84 -3.86 -20.13
CA TYR A 688 -8.61 -3.15 -19.11
C TYR A 688 -10.10 -3.09 -19.48
N HIS A 689 -10.46 -2.37 -20.55
CA HIS A 689 -11.87 -2.08 -20.84
C HIS A 689 -12.70 -3.34 -21.08
N TRP A 690 -12.21 -4.30 -21.86
CA TRP A 690 -12.89 -5.56 -22.13
C TRP A 690 -12.34 -6.75 -21.32
N ALA A 691 -11.56 -6.53 -20.26
CA ALA A 691 -11.12 -7.63 -19.39
C ALA A 691 -12.22 -8.09 -18.42
N THR A 692 -13.04 -7.16 -17.92
CA THR A 692 -14.16 -7.42 -16.99
C THR A 692 -15.44 -6.72 -17.45
N GLU A 693 -16.60 -7.11 -16.92
CA GLU A 693 -17.89 -6.42 -17.15
C GLU A 693 -17.93 -4.97 -16.61
N ASP A 694 -16.96 -4.56 -15.78
CA ASP A 694 -17.02 -3.29 -15.01
C ASP A 694 -16.46 -2.07 -15.78
N ASN A 695 -15.62 -2.28 -16.80
CA ASN A 695 -14.81 -1.21 -17.42
C ASN A 695 -15.17 -0.92 -18.89
N VAL A 696 -16.27 -1.47 -19.40
CA VAL A 696 -16.45 -1.73 -20.83
C VAL A 696 -16.75 -0.48 -21.67
N GLN A 697 -15.92 -0.24 -22.68
CA GLN A 697 -16.16 0.76 -23.73
C GLN A 697 -16.90 0.13 -24.91
N VAL A 698 -18.15 0.56 -25.13
CA VAL A 698 -18.96 0.21 -26.30
C VAL A 698 -18.95 1.32 -27.34
N TYR A 699 -18.95 0.90 -28.59
CA TYR A 699 -19.09 1.72 -29.78
C TYR A 699 -20.16 1.09 -30.68
N GLN A 700 -20.71 1.85 -31.63
CA GLN A 700 -21.71 1.37 -32.59
C GLN A 700 -21.09 1.18 -33.97
N ALA A 701 -21.56 0.21 -34.76
CA ALA A 701 -21.04 -0.01 -36.12
C ALA A 701 -21.27 1.19 -37.08
N SER A 702 -22.22 2.06 -36.73
CA SER A 702 -22.51 3.34 -37.39
C SER A 702 -21.52 4.46 -37.03
N ASP A 703 -20.67 4.30 -36.01
CA ASP A 703 -19.61 5.25 -35.68
C ASP A 703 -18.54 5.24 -36.79
N THR A 704 -18.46 6.34 -37.54
CA THR A 704 -17.52 6.48 -38.63
C THR A 704 -16.07 6.64 -38.16
N SER A 705 -15.82 7.03 -36.90
CA SER A 705 -14.47 7.13 -36.35
C SER A 705 -13.79 5.76 -36.18
N LEU A 706 -14.59 4.71 -35.93
CA LEU A 706 -14.14 3.31 -35.98
C LEU A 706 -13.74 2.85 -37.37
N GLN A 707 -14.26 3.49 -38.42
CA GLN A 707 -14.04 3.12 -39.82
C GLN A 707 -12.85 3.86 -40.42
N ASP A 708 -12.76 5.17 -40.17
CA ASP A 708 -11.66 6.03 -40.61
C ASP A 708 -11.27 7.02 -39.51
N TRP A 709 -10.11 6.77 -38.91
CA TRP A 709 -9.49 7.60 -37.87
C TRP A 709 -8.37 8.48 -38.43
N GLY A 710 -8.23 8.58 -39.76
CA GLY A 710 -7.22 9.41 -40.42
C GLY A 710 -5.76 9.08 -40.06
N TYR A 711 -5.50 7.88 -39.52
CA TYR A 711 -4.18 7.46 -39.00
C TYR A 711 -3.53 8.44 -38.02
N GLN A 712 -4.34 9.05 -37.15
CA GLN A 712 -3.86 9.92 -36.07
C GLN A 712 -3.39 9.13 -34.84
N ALA A 713 -2.53 9.75 -34.03
CA ALA A 713 -2.30 9.34 -32.64
C ALA A 713 -3.64 9.35 -31.88
N TYR A 714 -3.81 8.39 -30.97
CA TYR A 714 -5.03 8.25 -30.14
C TYR A 714 -6.35 8.12 -30.92
N GLY A 715 -6.29 7.81 -32.23
CA GLY A 715 -7.45 7.60 -33.08
C GLY A 715 -8.34 6.44 -32.63
N ASN A 716 -9.65 6.50 -32.90
CA ASN A 716 -10.60 5.49 -32.44
C ASN A 716 -10.57 4.21 -33.30
N ASN A 717 -9.46 3.48 -33.31
CA ASN A 717 -9.26 2.31 -34.19
C ASN A 717 -9.22 0.97 -33.45
N LYS A 718 -9.67 0.96 -32.19
CA LYS A 718 -9.71 -0.20 -31.28
C LYS A 718 -10.37 -1.42 -31.93
N TRP A 719 -11.42 -1.20 -32.73
CA TRP A 719 -12.10 -2.24 -33.51
C TRP A 719 -11.29 -2.77 -34.70
N PHE A 720 -10.43 -1.96 -35.33
CA PHE A 720 -9.56 -2.45 -36.42
C PHE A 720 -8.45 -3.36 -35.87
N PHE A 721 -7.83 -3.03 -34.74
CA PHE A 721 -6.93 -3.97 -34.06
C PHE A 721 -7.66 -5.24 -33.60
N ALA A 722 -8.87 -5.11 -33.06
CA ALA A 722 -9.71 -6.26 -32.73
C ALA A 722 -10.09 -7.10 -33.96
N TYR A 723 -10.31 -6.49 -35.13
CA TYR A 723 -10.53 -7.19 -36.41
C TYR A 723 -9.26 -7.93 -36.88
N MET A 724 -8.09 -7.29 -36.79
CA MET A 724 -6.80 -7.89 -37.15
C MET A 724 -6.54 -9.16 -36.31
N ASP A 725 -6.75 -9.12 -35.00
CA ASP A 725 -6.64 -10.30 -34.13
C ASP A 725 -7.73 -11.35 -34.40
N ALA A 726 -8.98 -10.95 -34.66
CA ALA A 726 -10.06 -11.90 -34.93
C ALA A 726 -9.88 -12.68 -36.25
N LYS A 727 -9.32 -12.02 -37.27
CA LYS A 727 -9.16 -12.56 -38.63
C LYS A 727 -7.80 -13.24 -38.85
N TYR A 728 -6.77 -12.74 -38.20
CA TYR A 728 -5.39 -13.20 -38.33
C TYR A 728 -4.72 -13.43 -36.95
N PRO A 729 -5.33 -14.27 -36.07
CA PRO A 729 -4.84 -14.51 -34.71
C PRO A 729 -3.50 -15.24 -34.69
N THR A 730 -2.77 -15.10 -33.57
CA THR A 730 -1.72 -16.06 -33.22
C THR A 730 -2.36 -17.40 -32.86
N THR A 731 -1.94 -18.46 -33.55
CA THR A 731 -2.51 -19.80 -33.46
C THR A 731 -1.51 -20.80 -32.91
N LYS A 732 -2.00 -21.82 -32.22
CA LYS A 732 -1.18 -22.92 -31.68
C LYS A 732 -1.73 -24.26 -32.16
N SER A 733 -0.89 -25.00 -32.85
CA SER A 733 -1.19 -26.36 -33.30
C SER A 733 -1.14 -27.36 -32.14
N SER A 734 -1.74 -28.55 -32.33
CA SER A 734 -1.85 -29.59 -31.30
C SER A 734 -0.53 -30.25 -30.88
N ASP A 735 0.52 -30.06 -31.68
CA ASP A 735 1.92 -30.40 -31.38
C ASP A 735 2.63 -29.33 -30.51
N GLY A 736 1.96 -28.20 -30.26
CA GLY A 736 2.52 -27.03 -29.57
C GLY A 736 3.11 -25.96 -30.48
N THR A 737 3.21 -26.19 -31.80
CA THR A 737 3.80 -25.24 -32.75
C THR A 737 2.96 -23.96 -32.83
N VAL A 738 3.60 -22.82 -32.56
CA VAL A 738 2.97 -21.50 -32.60
C VAL A 738 3.22 -20.84 -33.96
N LYS A 739 2.14 -20.36 -34.61
CA LYS A 739 2.20 -19.47 -35.77
C LYS A 739 1.67 -18.10 -35.35
N LEU A 740 2.54 -17.08 -35.40
CA LEU A 740 2.17 -15.71 -35.07
C LEU A 740 1.11 -15.14 -36.03
N GLY A 741 0.18 -14.39 -35.45
CA GLY A 741 -0.83 -13.60 -36.13
C GLY A 741 -0.29 -12.28 -36.64
N LEU A 742 -1.15 -11.41 -37.18
CA LEU A 742 -0.71 -10.16 -37.81
C LEU A 742 -0.04 -9.19 -36.82
N ILE A 743 -0.72 -8.89 -35.70
CA ILE A 743 -0.23 -7.95 -34.68
C ILE A 743 1.08 -8.46 -34.06
N ASP A 744 1.11 -9.74 -33.66
CA ASP A 744 2.27 -10.31 -32.98
C ASP A 744 3.47 -10.52 -33.92
N SER A 745 3.23 -10.80 -35.21
CA SER A 745 4.30 -10.85 -36.21
C SER A 745 4.93 -9.49 -36.45
N ILE A 746 4.13 -8.41 -36.49
CA ILE A 746 4.65 -7.04 -36.61
C ILE A 746 5.41 -6.65 -35.33
N ASN A 747 4.87 -6.93 -34.15
CA ASN A 747 5.58 -6.74 -32.87
C ASN A 747 6.94 -7.44 -32.86
N ASN A 748 6.97 -8.73 -33.21
CA ASN A 748 8.20 -9.51 -33.29
C ASN A 748 9.19 -8.94 -34.33
N MET A 749 8.72 -8.54 -35.52
CA MET A 749 9.55 -7.91 -36.55
C MET A 749 10.20 -6.61 -36.04
N LEU A 750 9.43 -5.73 -35.39
CA LEU A 750 9.94 -4.46 -34.89
C LEU A 750 10.99 -4.69 -33.78
N LYS A 751 10.71 -5.58 -32.83
CA LYS A 751 11.56 -5.79 -31.64
C LYS A 751 12.81 -6.61 -31.90
N THR A 752 12.82 -7.50 -32.89
CA THR A 752 14.02 -8.24 -33.31
C THR A 752 14.97 -7.38 -34.14
N ASN A 753 14.46 -6.47 -34.97
CA ASN A 753 15.26 -5.69 -35.92
C ASN A 753 15.65 -4.30 -35.38
N LYS A 754 16.17 -4.22 -34.15
CA LYS A 754 16.50 -2.94 -33.46
C LYS A 754 17.46 -2.02 -34.23
N GLY A 755 18.28 -2.57 -35.15
CA GLY A 755 19.18 -1.80 -36.03
C GLY A 755 18.54 -1.25 -37.31
N THR A 756 17.28 -1.58 -37.62
CA THR A 756 16.55 -1.10 -38.80
C THR A 756 15.44 -0.13 -38.36
N LYS A 757 15.40 1.07 -38.96
CA LYS A 757 14.27 1.99 -38.79
C LYS A 757 13.14 1.63 -39.76
N TYR A 758 11.91 1.69 -39.27
CA TYR A 758 10.69 1.47 -40.05
C TYR A 758 9.87 2.76 -40.13
N ASP A 759 9.20 3.02 -41.25
CA ASP A 759 8.12 4.02 -41.35
C ASP A 759 6.78 3.30 -41.14
N ASP A 760 5.89 3.87 -40.32
CA ASP A 760 4.56 3.31 -40.05
C ASP A 760 3.51 3.68 -41.12
N ASN A 761 3.92 4.36 -42.21
CA ASN A 761 3.08 4.71 -43.36
C ASN A 761 2.12 3.57 -43.79
N PRO A 762 0.81 3.69 -43.52
CA PRO A 762 -0.14 2.60 -43.71
C PRO A 762 -0.43 2.28 -45.19
N LYS A 763 0.05 3.13 -46.12
CA LYS A 763 -0.17 3.02 -47.56
C LYS A 763 1.05 2.49 -48.31
N ASP A 764 2.20 2.30 -47.64
CA ASP A 764 3.39 1.74 -48.27
C ASP A 764 3.20 0.23 -48.57
N THR A 765 3.57 -0.18 -49.78
CA THR A 765 3.50 -1.56 -50.27
C THR A 765 4.89 -2.19 -50.48
N SER A 766 5.97 -1.44 -50.27
CA SER A 766 7.35 -1.79 -50.64
C SER A 766 8.23 -2.33 -49.49
N THR A 767 7.89 -2.02 -48.23
CA THR A 767 8.72 -2.30 -47.05
C THR A 767 8.73 -3.78 -46.62
N PRO A 768 9.62 -4.21 -45.70
CA PRO A 768 9.49 -5.52 -45.05
C PRO A 768 8.17 -5.67 -44.29
N TRP A 769 7.65 -4.56 -43.73
CA TRP A 769 6.36 -4.50 -43.05
C TRP A 769 5.20 -4.83 -43.98
N SER A 770 5.08 -4.14 -45.12
CA SER A 770 4.00 -4.37 -46.08
C SER A 770 4.03 -5.79 -46.64
N LYS A 771 5.23 -6.33 -46.90
CA LYS A 771 5.44 -7.73 -47.30
C LYS A 771 4.96 -8.73 -46.25
N LEU A 772 5.15 -8.43 -44.97
CA LEU A 772 4.63 -9.25 -43.86
C LEU A 772 3.09 -9.17 -43.77
N VAL A 773 2.50 -7.99 -43.96
CA VAL A 773 1.04 -7.82 -44.05
C VAL A 773 0.48 -8.64 -45.22
N TYR A 774 1.08 -8.57 -46.40
CA TYR A 774 0.69 -9.36 -47.57
C TYR A 774 0.81 -10.87 -47.32
N GLN A 775 1.93 -11.33 -46.75
CA GLN A 775 2.17 -12.75 -46.45
C GLN A 775 1.16 -13.35 -45.47
N ILE A 776 0.64 -12.56 -44.52
CA ILE A 776 -0.33 -13.01 -43.52
C ILE A 776 -1.77 -12.84 -44.01
N THR A 777 -2.08 -11.78 -44.77
CA THR A 777 -3.45 -11.34 -45.02
C THR A 777 -3.92 -11.39 -46.48
N GLY A 778 -2.98 -11.39 -47.44
CA GLY A 778 -3.26 -11.19 -48.86
C GLY A 778 -3.46 -9.73 -49.29
N TYR A 779 -3.33 -8.76 -48.38
CA TYR A 779 -3.48 -7.32 -48.66
C TYR A 779 -2.12 -6.61 -48.70
N ASP A 780 -1.90 -5.76 -49.70
CA ASP A 780 -0.59 -5.16 -50.00
C ASP A 780 -0.08 -4.20 -48.93
N CYS A 781 -0.98 -3.60 -48.14
CA CYS A 781 -0.67 -2.65 -47.07
C CYS A 781 -1.79 -2.54 -46.02
N ILE A 782 -1.52 -1.86 -44.91
CA ILE A 782 -2.48 -1.67 -43.80
C ILE A 782 -3.75 -0.93 -44.24
N GLU A 783 -3.65 0.06 -45.15
CA GLU A 783 -4.83 0.76 -45.70
C GLU A 783 -5.73 -0.18 -46.50
N SER A 784 -5.17 -1.03 -47.36
CA SER A 784 -5.97 -2.01 -48.13
C SER A 784 -6.68 -3.03 -47.21
N LEU A 785 -6.04 -3.41 -46.10
CA LEU A 785 -6.65 -4.23 -45.05
C LEU A 785 -7.76 -3.47 -44.27
N ARG A 786 -7.55 -2.19 -43.95
CA ARG A 786 -8.59 -1.34 -43.32
C ARG A 786 -9.80 -1.19 -44.22
N LEU A 787 -9.59 -0.94 -45.52
CA LEU A 787 -10.70 -0.84 -46.48
C LEU A 787 -11.52 -2.13 -46.53
N LYS A 788 -10.90 -3.31 -46.41
CA LYS A 788 -11.63 -4.58 -46.26
C LYS A 788 -12.41 -4.66 -44.94
N TYR A 789 -11.82 -4.28 -43.81
CA TYR A 789 -12.52 -4.20 -42.53
C TYR A 789 -13.77 -3.31 -42.60
N VAL A 790 -13.67 -2.14 -43.24
CA VAL A 790 -14.79 -1.21 -43.43
C VAL A 790 -15.86 -1.78 -44.36
N GLU A 791 -15.48 -2.51 -45.40
CA GLU A 791 -16.39 -3.24 -46.29
C GLU A 791 -17.16 -4.33 -45.51
N GLU A 792 -16.47 -5.16 -44.74
CA GLU A 792 -17.09 -6.23 -43.95
C GLU A 792 -17.99 -5.71 -42.82
N LEU A 793 -17.61 -4.62 -42.16
CA LEU A 793 -18.42 -3.99 -41.11
C LEU A 793 -19.72 -3.41 -41.69
N LYS A 794 -19.66 -2.76 -42.87
CA LYS A 794 -20.84 -2.22 -43.56
C LYS A 794 -21.76 -3.30 -44.09
N ASN A 795 -21.20 -4.43 -44.53
CA ASN A 795 -21.95 -5.59 -44.99
C ASN A 795 -22.48 -6.47 -43.84
N GLY A 796 -22.09 -6.20 -42.58
CA GLY A 796 -22.44 -7.02 -41.43
C GLY A 796 -21.78 -8.41 -41.41
N THR A 797 -20.78 -8.66 -42.26
CA THR A 797 -20.04 -9.94 -42.30
C THR A 797 -18.98 -10.04 -41.21
N TRP A 798 -18.65 -8.92 -40.57
CA TRP A 798 -17.95 -8.87 -39.30
C TRP A 798 -18.61 -7.85 -38.37
N ALA A 799 -18.65 -8.18 -37.07
CA ALA A 799 -19.03 -7.26 -36.01
C ALA A 799 -18.19 -7.57 -34.75
N PHE A 800 -17.79 -6.54 -34.02
CA PHE A 800 -17.11 -6.75 -32.74
C PHE A 800 -18.12 -7.20 -31.68
N THR A 801 -17.93 -8.41 -31.14
CA THR A 801 -18.82 -8.99 -30.12
C THR A 801 -18.17 -9.15 -28.75
N GLY A 802 -16.87 -8.85 -28.62
CA GLY A 802 -16.06 -9.08 -27.40
C GLY A 802 -14.96 -10.12 -27.62
N PHE A 803 -14.01 -10.21 -26.68
CA PHE A 803 -12.79 -11.03 -26.85
C PHE A 803 -12.92 -12.50 -26.42
N ARG A 804 -14.06 -12.94 -25.88
CA ARG A 804 -14.21 -14.25 -25.22
C ARG A 804 -13.88 -15.48 -26.09
N TYR A 805 -14.03 -15.34 -27.41
CA TYR A 805 -13.82 -16.42 -28.38
C TYR A 805 -12.61 -16.18 -29.31
N TYR A 806 -11.69 -15.27 -28.93
CA TYR A 806 -10.48 -15.00 -29.71
C TYR A 806 -9.48 -16.15 -29.54
N GLN A 807 -8.93 -16.64 -30.67
CA GLN A 807 -8.12 -17.87 -30.71
C GLN A 807 -6.73 -17.73 -30.07
N ASP A 808 -6.31 -16.51 -29.74
CA ASP A 808 -5.03 -16.16 -29.13
C ASP A 808 -5.12 -15.95 -27.61
N ASN A 809 -6.31 -16.04 -27.00
CA ASN A 809 -6.52 -15.83 -25.55
C ASN A 809 -5.59 -16.67 -24.67
N TRP A 810 -5.24 -17.89 -25.11
CA TRP A 810 -4.31 -18.80 -24.42
C TRP A 810 -2.91 -18.23 -24.17
N ILE A 811 -2.52 -17.15 -24.86
CA ILE A 811 -1.24 -16.44 -24.61
C ILE A 811 -1.31 -15.61 -23.32
N THR A 812 -2.52 -15.19 -22.92
CA THR A 812 -2.76 -14.26 -21.80
C THR A 812 -3.63 -14.84 -20.68
N GLU A 813 -3.97 -16.12 -20.77
CA GLU A 813 -4.74 -16.89 -19.79
C GLU A 813 -3.87 -18.01 -19.21
N GLY A 814 -4.12 -18.40 -17.97
CA GLY A 814 -3.34 -19.43 -17.27
C GLY A 814 -1.95 -18.98 -16.80
N ILE A 815 -1.68 -17.66 -16.78
CA ILE A 815 -0.47 -17.08 -16.21
C ILE A 815 -0.48 -17.29 -14.68
N ALA A 816 0.62 -17.83 -14.14
CA ALA A 816 0.74 -18.10 -12.71
C ALA A 816 0.56 -16.83 -11.87
N GLY A 817 -0.30 -16.89 -10.84
CA GLY A 817 -0.61 -15.75 -9.96
C GLY A 817 -1.57 -14.71 -10.55
N VAL A 818 -2.06 -14.86 -11.79
CA VAL A 818 -2.86 -13.83 -12.47
C VAL A 818 -4.20 -14.38 -12.95
N ASP A 819 -5.28 -14.00 -12.26
CA ASP A 819 -6.66 -14.39 -12.59
C ASP A 819 -7.01 -14.14 -14.07
N ASN A 820 -7.69 -15.10 -14.71
CA ASN A 820 -8.12 -14.97 -16.11
C ASN A 820 -9.17 -13.84 -16.28
N PRO A 821 -9.16 -13.10 -17.42
CA PRO A 821 -10.19 -12.11 -17.70
C PRO A 821 -11.55 -12.80 -17.90
N THR A 822 -12.65 -12.14 -17.53
CA THR A 822 -13.99 -12.70 -17.74
C THR A 822 -14.50 -12.48 -19.17
N TYR A 823 -13.85 -11.58 -19.93
CA TYR A 823 -14.14 -11.22 -21.32
C TYR A 823 -15.66 -11.10 -21.63
N PRO A 824 -16.31 -9.97 -21.26
CA PRO A 824 -17.71 -9.71 -21.60
C PRO A 824 -18.00 -9.80 -23.10
N MET A 825 -19.28 -10.04 -23.42
CA MET A 825 -19.77 -10.18 -24.78
C MET A 825 -21.01 -9.31 -25.03
N ILE A 826 -21.09 -8.71 -26.21
CA ILE A 826 -22.34 -8.25 -26.82
C ILE A 826 -23.03 -9.50 -27.37
N GLY A 827 -24.24 -9.77 -26.88
CA GLY A 827 -24.94 -11.02 -27.20
C GLY A 827 -26.25 -11.17 -26.44
N PRO A 828 -26.87 -12.37 -26.49
CA PRO A 828 -28.11 -12.64 -25.78
C PRO A 828 -27.93 -12.53 -24.26
N LYS A 829 -29.04 -12.28 -23.58
CA LYS A 829 -29.08 -12.17 -22.12
C LYS A 829 -28.61 -13.46 -21.44
N THR A 830 -27.75 -13.33 -20.43
CA THR A 830 -27.40 -14.43 -19.52
C THR A 830 -27.55 -14.00 -18.06
N HIS A 831 -28.11 -14.90 -17.26
CA HIS A 831 -28.41 -14.74 -15.83
C HIS A 831 -28.43 -16.14 -15.19
N GLY A 832 -28.34 -16.23 -13.87
CA GLY A 832 -28.52 -17.47 -13.12
C GLY A 832 -29.95 -18.01 -13.14
N SER A 833 -30.11 -19.28 -12.76
CA SER A 833 -31.38 -20.02 -12.81
C SER A 833 -32.18 -20.03 -11.52
N LYS A 834 -31.64 -19.50 -10.41
CA LYS A 834 -32.36 -19.40 -9.13
C LYS A 834 -33.40 -18.28 -9.20
N LYS A 835 -34.58 -18.51 -8.63
CA LYS A 835 -35.59 -17.48 -8.42
C LYS A 835 -36.12 -17.56 -6.99
N ALA A 836 -35.94 -16.47 -6.26
CA ALA A 836 -36.31 -16.32 -4.86
C ALA A 836 -37.82 -16.13 -4.68
N ALA A 837 -38.33 -16.55 -3.53
CA ALA A 837 -39.73 -16.35 -3.17
C ALA A 837 -39.93 -14.88 -2.73
N LYS A 838 -40.80 -14.14 -3.43
CA LYS A 838 -41.28 -12.84 -2.95
C LYS A 838 -42.04 -13.04 -1.64
N LEU A 839 -41.78 -12.20 -0.65
CA LEU A 839 -42.52 -12.15 0.60
C LEU A 839 -43.85 -11.39 0.44
N ASP A 840 -44.90 -11.86 1.13
CA ASP A 840 -46.23 -11.21 1.11
C ASP A 840 -46.21 -9.79 1.71
N THR A 841 -45.32 -9.56 2.69
CA THR A 841 -45.05 -8.26 3.28
C THR A 841 -43.58 -7.91 3.08
N ALA A 842 -43.29 -6.69 2.63
CA ALA A 842 -41.92 -6.23 2.45
C ALA A 842 -41.22 -6.01 3.81
N VAL A 843 -39.95 -6.40 3.89
CA VAL A 843 -39.09 -6.15 5.05
C VAL A 843 -38.52 -4.73 4.94
N THR A 844 -39.12 -3.82 5.71
CA THR A 844 -38.78 -2.38 5.75
C THR A 844 -38.25 -1.93 7.12
N SER A 845 -37.81 -2.88 7.95
CA SER A 845 -37.35 -2.62 9.32
C SER A 845 -36.38 -3.69 9.81
N GLY A 846 -35.55 -3.35 10.80
CA GLY A 846 -34.46 -4.19 11.33
C GLY A 846 -33.09 -3.61 10.99
N ASN A 847 -32.03 -4.35 11.32
CA ASN A 847 -30.67 -3.96 10.95
C ASN A 847 -30.44 -4.14 9.44
N ASN A 848 -30.38 -3.04 8.67
CA ASN A 848 -30.02 -3.09 7.25
C ASN A 848 -28.52 -3.35 7.12
N LEU A 849 -28.15 -4.52 6.60
CA LEU A 849 -26.75 -4.96 6.51
C LEU A 849 -25.95 -4.22 5.41
N CYS A 850 -26.62 -3.43 4.57
CA CYS A 850 -25.99 -2.43 3.69
C CYS A 850 -25.61 -1.12 4.42
N SER A 851 -26.05 -0.90 5.66
CA SER A 851 -25.60 0.25 6.45
C SER A 851 -24.09 0.18 6.68
N GLY A 852 -23.37 1.26 6.33
CA GLY A 852 -21.91 1.31 6.36
C GLY A 852 -21.20 0.52 5.26
N ALA A 853 -21.93 -0.01 4.28
CA ALA A 853 -21.35 -0.59 3.07
C ALA A 853 -20.85 0.49 2.10
N SER A 854 -19.98 0.11 1.16
CA SER A 854 -19.45 1.00 0.12
C SER A 854 -19.75 0.47 -1.29
N ILE A 855 -19.73 1.36 -2.28
CA ILE A 855 -19.83 0.99 -3.69
C ILE A 855 -18.45 0.65 -4.22
N LEU A 856 -18.31 -0.54 -4.83
CA LEU A 856 -17.11 -0.95 -5.55
C LEU A 856 -17.16 -0.58 -7.04
N HIS A 857 -18.34 -0.67 -7.63
CA HIS A 857 -18.57 -0.38 -9.04
C HIS A 857 -20.03 0.03 -9.26
N THR A 858 -20.26 0.92 -10.23
CA THR A 858 -21.57 1.19 -10.80
C THR A 858 -21.45 1.44 -12.29
N SER A 859 -22.47 1.04 -13.05
CA SER A 859 -22.59 1.34 -14.49
C SER A 859 -22.83 2.83 -14.80
N GLY A 860 -22.97 3.70 -13.78
CA GLY A 860 -22.96 5.16 -13.94
C GLY A 860 -23.92 5.90 -13.02
N GLN A 861 -23.98 7.21 -13.20
CA GLN A 861 -24.83 8.14 -12.46
C GLN A 861 -25.25 9.31 -13.36
N THR A 862 -26.43 9.88 -13.14
CA THR A 862 -26.92 11.07 -13.86
C THR A 862 -26.29 12.35 -13.32
N ASN A 863 -25.97 12.38 -12.02
CA ASN A 863 -25.20 13.43 -11.32
C ASN A 863 -24.82 12.93 -9.92
N VAL A 864 -23.91 13.63 -9.24
CA VAL A 864 -23.38 13.28 -7.91
C VAL A 864 -24.41 13.20 -6.77
N ASN A 865 -25.61 13.78 -6.92
CA ASN A 865 -26.67 13.65 -5.91
C ASN A 865 -27.56 12.42 -6.14
N GLU A 866 -27.40 11.75 -7.29
CA GLU A 866 -28.11 10.52 -7.67
C GLU A 866 -27.11 9.37 -7.95
N ALA A 867 -25.99 9.41 -7.23
CA ALA A 867 -24.89 8.44 -7.28
C ALA A 867 -25.29 7.05 -6.73
N ALA A 868 -24.47 6.02 -6.94
CA ALA A 868 -24.82 4.65 -6.53
C ALA A 868 -24.83 4.45 -5.01
N GLU A 869 -24.13 5.30 -4.26
CA GLU A 869 -24.17 5.35 -2.80
C GLU A 869 -25.58 5.65 -2.30
N LYS A 870 -26.40 6.33 -3.11
CA LYS A 870 -27.83 6.61 -2.85
C LYS A 870 -28.74 5.41 -3.00
N LEU A 871 -28.18 4.23 -3.29
CA LEU A 871 -28.86 2.96 -3.23
C LEU A 871 -28.74 2.29 -1.85
N ILE A 872 -27.81 2.74 -1.00
CA ILE A 872 -27.44 2.05 0.26
C ILE A 872 -27.26 2.98 1.46
N ASP A 873 -27.56 4.28 1.34
CA ASP A 873 -27.36 5.26 2.43
C ASP A 873 -28.47 5.28 3.48
N GLY A 874 -29.47 4.39 3.37
CA GLY A 874 -30.57 4.25 4.32
C GLY A 874 -31.64 5.34 4.21
N ASN A 875 -31.50 6.28 3.27
CA ASN A 875 -32.36 7.44 3.13
C ASN A 875 -33.31 7.26 1.94
N LEU A 876 -34.52 6.80 2.22
CA LEU A 876 -35.57 6.52 1.23
C LEU A 876 -36.05 7.75 0.42
N ASP A 877 -35.54 8.96 0.66
CA ASP A 877 -35.79 10.17 -0.15
C ASP A 877 -34.67 10.49 -1.17
N THR A 878 -33.51 9.82 -1.08
CA THR A 878 -32.49 9.83 -2.15
C THR A 878 -32.65 8.62 -3.08
N LYS A 879 -32.06 8.67 -4.28
CA LYS A 879 -32.08 7.56 -5.24
C LYS A 879 -30.80 7.48 -6.05
N TRP A 880 -30.40 6.28 -6.44
CA TRP A 880 -29.50 6.08 -7.57
C TRP A 880 -30.28 6.27 -8.88
N CYS A 881 -29.75 7.09 -9.80
CA CYS A 881 -30.36 7.38 -11.10
C CYS A 881 -29.29 7.33 -12.18
N SER A 882 -29.40 6.41 -13.14
CA SER A 882 -28.43 6.25 -14.23
C SER A 882 -29.12 6.03 -15.56
N ARG A 883 -28.53 6.52 -16.65
CA ARG A 883 -29.02 6.37 -18.02
C ARG A 883 -28.04 5.48 -18.79
N SER A 884 -28.55 4.50 -19.54
CA SER A 884 -27.68 3.72 -20.42
C SER A 884 -27.06 4.63 -21.48
N SER A 885 -25.76 4.49 -21.70
CA SER A 885 -25.03 5.14 -22.79
C SER A 885 -25.08 4.34 -24.10
N SER A 886 -25.65 3.14 -24.09
CA SER A 886 -25.77 2.26 -25.26
C SER A 886 -27.12 1.54 -25.36
N GLU A 887 -27.59 1.34 -26.59
CA GLU A 887 -28.71 0.42 -26.90
C GLU A 887 -28.28 -1.05 -26.86
N SER A 888 -26.98 -1.31 -26.99
CA SER A 888 -26.35 -2.62 -26.84
C SER A 888 -26.05 -2.95 -25.38
N THR A 889 -26.34 -4.19 -24.98
CA THR A 889 -26.30 -4.66 -23.58
C THR A 889 -25.35 -5.84 -23.42
N PHE A 890 -24.45 -5.78 -22.44
CA PHE A 890 -23.45 -6.83 -22.18
C PHE A 890 -24.13 -8.00 -21.50
N ASN A 891 -24.11 -9.20 -22.09
CA ASN A 891 -24.84 -10.35 -21.53
C ASN A 891 -26.32 -10.00 -21.20
N GLY A 892 -26.93 -9.05 -21.92
CA GLY A 892 -28.27 -8.49 -21.66
C GLY A 892 -28.39 -7.44 -20.54
N VAL A 893 -27.33 -7.18 -19.76
CA VAL A 893 -27.31 -6.22 -18.65
C VAL A 893 -27.32 -4.78 -19.18
N MET A 894 -28.17 -3.93 -18.61
CA MET A 894 -28.29 -2.49 -18.90
C MET A 894 -27.64 -1.62 -17.82
N HIS A 895 -27.74 -2.05 -16.55
CA HIS A 895 -27.07 -1.37 -15.43
C HIS A 895 -26.56 -2.39 -14.41
N SER A 896 -25.54 -2.03 -13.63
CA SER A 896 -25.10 -2.83 -12.48
C SER A 896 -24.57 -1.97 -11.33
N VAL A 897 -24.61 -2.51 -10.12
CA VAL A 897 -23.94 -1.99 -8.92
C VAL A 897 -23.28 -3.14 -8.16
N LYS A 898 -22.03 -2.98 -7.72
CA LYS A 898 -21.34 -3.87 -6.79
C LYS A 898 -21.14 -3.16 -5.45
N ILE A 899 -21.46 -3.85 -4.36
CA ILE A 899 -21.46 -3.36 -2.98
C ILE A 899 -20.45 -4.20 -2.17
N ASP A 900 -19.60 -3.56 -1.38
CA ASP A 900 -18.80 -4.19 -0.31
C ASP A 900 -19.45 -3.90 1.04
N LEU A 901 -19.86 -4.95 1.76
CA LEU A 901 -20.48 -4.83 3.08
C LEU A 901 -19.47 -4.50 4.19
N GLY A 902 -18.17 -4.38 3.87
CA GLY A 902 -17.05 -4.10 4.77
C GLY A 902 -16.46 -5.36 5.42
N SER A 903 -17.29 -6.38 5.64
CA SER A 903 -16.92 -7.67 6.22
C SER A 903 -17.86 -8.78 5.69
N LYS A 904 -17.53 -10.05 5.92
CA LYS A 904 -18.46 -11.16 5.64
C LYS A 904 -19.66 -11.04 6.58
N LYS A 905 -20.87 -10.95 6.02
CA LYS A 905 -22.15 -10.90 6.75
C LYS A 905 -23.04 -12.07 6.33
N THR A 906 -23.87 -12.54 7.25
CA THR A 906 -24.89 -13.56 6.97
C THR A 906 -26.27 -12.91 6.83
N PHE A 907 -26.96 -13.21 5.72
CA PHE A 907 -28.25 -12.62 5.35
C PHE A 907 -29.07 -13.62 4.52
N ASN A 908 -30.39 -13.45 4.47
CA ASN A 908 -31.29 -14.38 3.77
C ASN A 908 -32.39 -13.66 2.95
N THR A 909 -32.53 -12.34 3.09
CA THR A 909 -33.57 -11.54 2.47
C THR A 909 -32.98 -10.24 1.96
N TYR A 910 -33.44 -9.79 0.78
CA TYR A 910 -33.20 -8.42 0.30
C TYR A 910 -34.51 -7.67 0.07
N THR A 911 -34.46 -6.34 0.07
CA THR A 911 -35.57 -5.43 -0.26
C THR A 911 -35.12 -4.43 -1.32
N ILE A 912 -35.94 -4.23 -2.37
CA ILE A 912 -35.77 -3.15 -3.36
C ILE A 912 -36.91 -2.14 -3.22
N TYR A 913 -36.55 -0.86 -3.22
CA TYR A 913 -37.45 0.28 -3.36
C TYR A 913 -37.29 0.85 -4.77
N ASN A 914 -38.21 0.48 -5.66
CA ASN A 914 -38.26 0.94 -7.04
C ASN A 914 -38.85 2.35 -7.14
N THR A 915 -38.70 2.98 -8.31
CA THR A 915 -39.23 4.31 -8.65
C THR A 915 -40.60 4.65 -8.07
N GLN A 916 -41.60 3.77 -8.20
CA GLN A 916 -42.98 4.01 -7.75
C GLN A 916 -43.17 3.98 -6.23
N SER A 917 -42.10 3.83 -5.43
CA SER A 917 -42.15 4.17 -4.00
C SER A 917 -42.23 5.68 -3.77
N LYS A 918 -41.84 6.52 -4.75
CA LYS A 918 -41.78 7.99 -4.63
C LYS A 918 -42.11 8.78 -5.91
N GLU A 919 -41.85 8.24 -7.11
CA GLU A 919 -41.99 8.92 -8.42
C GLU A 919 -42.89 8.14 -9.39
N ASN A 920 -43.74 8.85 -10.16
CA ASN A 920 -44.69 8.26 -11.13
C ASN A 920 -44.05 7.84 -12.47
N PHE A 921 -42.87 7.22 -12.44
CA PHE A 921 -42.26 6.57 -13.61
C PHE A 921 -42.40 5.03 -13.53
N ALA A 922 -41.79 4.29 -14.46
CA ALA A 922 -41.76 2.83 -14.40
C ALA A 922 -40.80 2.31 -13.32
N ASN A 923 -41.09 1.13 -12.77
CA ASN A 923 -40.20 0.39 -11.87
C ASN A 923 -39.18 -0.43 -12.66
N ALA A 924 -38.04 -0.79 -12.05
CA ALA A 924 -37.26 -1.91 -12.58
C ALA A 924 -38.13 -3.18 -12.57
N SER A 925 -38.07 -3.93 -13.66
CA SER A 925 -38.96 -5.07 -13.91
C SER A 925 -38.21 -6.38 -14.17
N GLU A 926 -36.90 -6.31 -14.38
CA GLU A 926 -36.05 -7.49 -14.52
C GLU A 926 -34.63 -7.24 -13.97
N TRP A 927 -34.18 -8.10 -13.06
CA TRP A 927 -32.87 -8.01 -12.40
C TRP A 927 -32.36 -9.37 -11.89
N GLU A 928 -31.06 -9.44 -11.60
CA GLU A 928 -30.40 -10.52 -10.88
C GLU A 928 -29.63 -9.98 -9.67
N ILE A 929 -29.61 -10.77 -8.59
CA ILE A 929 -28.78 -10.56 -7.39
C ILE A 929 -27.72 -11.65 -7.35
N LEU A 930 -26.46 -11.27 -7.20
CA LEU A 930 -25.32 -12.16 -6.99
C LEU A 930 -24.61 -11.83 -5.68
N VAL A 931 -23.96 -12.82 -5.07
CA VAL A 931 -23.15 -12.68 -3.85
C VAL A 931 -21.74 -13.24 -4.06
N SER A 932 -20.78 -12.76 -3.27
CA SER A 932 -19.38 -13.19 -3.33
C SER A 932 -18.67 -12.99 -1.98
N GLU A 933 -17.68 -13.84 -1.68
CA GLU A 933 -16.80 -13.69 -0.51
C GLU A 933 -15.48 -12.95 -0.83
N ASP A 934 -15.07 -12.94 -2.10
CA ASP A 934 -13.74 -12.51 -2.60
C ASP A 934 -13.78 -11.31 -3.57
N GLY A 935 -14.98 -10.91 -4.01
CA GLY A 935 -15.22 -9.87 -5.03
C GLY A 935 -15.02 -10.33 -6.47
N LYS A 936 -14.56 -11.58 -6.68
CA LYS A 936 -14.16 -12.15 -7.98
C LYS A 936 -15.10 -13.27 -8.41
N THR A 937 -15.39 -14.20 -7.50
CA THR A 937 -16.24 -15.38 -7.70
C THR A 937 -17.68 -15.04 -7.32
N TRP A 938 -18.53 -14.85 -8.32
CA TRP A 938 -19.92 -14.40 -8.12
C TRP A 938 -20.94 -15.53 -8.27
N THR A 939 -21.72 -15.76 -7.22
CA THR A 939 -22.81 -16.74 -7.21
C THR A 939 -24.16 -16.05 -7.32
N SER A 940 -24.92 -16.37 -8.37
CA SER A 940 -26.32 -15.95 -8.49
C SER A 940 -27.16 -16.52 -7.33
N VAL A 941 -27.95 -15.67 -6.68
CA VAL A 941 -28.87 -16.04 -5.59
C VAL A 941 -30.34 -15.78 -5.95
N ASP A 942 -30.61 -14.83 -6.85
CA ASP A 942 -31.96 -14.56 -7.36
C ASP A 942 -31.93 -13.95 -8.77
N TYR A 943 -32.90 -14.31 -9.60
CA TYR A 943 -33.25 -13.63 -10.85
C TYR A 943 -34.77 -13.42 -10.92
N GLN A 944 -35.18 -12.16 -11.02
CA GLN A 944 -36.57 -11.73 -11.08
C GLN A 944 -36.89 -11.13 -12.45
N ASN A 945 -38.10 -11.41 -12.93
CA ASN A 945 -38.59 -10.94 -14.23
C ASN A 945 -40.09 -10.63 -14.20
N ASN A 946 -40.51 -9.73 -15.10
CA ASN A 946 -41.88 -9.20 -15.21
C ASN A 946 -42.41 -8.60 -13.88
N ASN A 947 -41.53 -7.96 -13.12
CA ASN A 947 -41.87 -7.33 -11.85
C ASN A 947 -42.42 -5.90 -12.05
N ASN A 948 -43.26 -5.42 -11.13
CA ASN A 948 -43.70 -4.01 -11.11
C ASN A 948 -44.12 -3.55 -9.70
N ASN A 949 -43.44 -4.03 -8.65
CA ASN A 949 -43.72 -3.65 -7.27
C ASN A 949 -42.92 -2.39 -6.90
N SER A 950 -43.57 -1.37 -6.32
CA SER A 950 -42.93 -0.15 -5.82
C SER A 950 -41.94 -0.43 -4.68
N VAL A 951 -42.30 -1.32 -3.75
CA VAL A 951 -41.39 -1.89 -2.74
C VAL A 951 -41.63 -3.39 -2.68
N SER A 952 -40.57 -4.20 -2.64
CA SER A 952 -40.70 -5.65 -2.52
C SER A 952 -39.47 -6.32 -1.92
N SER A 953 -39.68 -7.45 -1.23
CA SER A 953 -38.62 -8.23 -0.60
C SER A 953 -38.70 -9.70 -0.99
N TYR A 954 -37.55 -10.38 -0.98
CA TYR A 954 -37.42 -11.75 -1.49
C TYR A 954 -36.50 -12.57 -0.58
N ASN A 955 -36.92 -13.78 -0.22
CA ASN A 955 -36.12 -14.72 0.54
C ASN A 955 -35.24 -15.54 -0.41
N ILE A 956 -33.94 -15.27 -0.35
CA ILE A 956 -32.88 -15.89 -1.17
C ILE A 956 -32.25 -17.12 -0.49
N GLY A 957 -32.74 -17.52 0.69
CA GLY A 957 -32.10 -18.49 1.56
C GLY A 957 -30.81 -17.95 2.20
N THR A 958 -30.35 -18.56 3.29
CA THR A 958 -29.17 -18.09 4.03
C THR A 958 -27.91 -18.09 3.17
N GLN A 959 -27.36 -16.88 2.95
CA GLN A 959 -26.06 -16.62 2.34
C GLN A 959 -25.08 -16.11 3.39
N THR A 960 -23.80 -16.41 3.22
CA THR A 960 -22.70 -15.69 3.88
C THR A 960 -21.83 -15.11 2.78
N ALA A 961 -21.63 -13.79 2.79
CA ALA A 961 -20.91 -13.08 1.74
C ALA A 961 -20.39 -11.73 2.26
N ARG A 962 -19.32 -11.21 1.64
CA ARG A 962 -18.85 -9.83 1.85
C ARG A 962 -19.37 -8.87 0.77
N TYR A 963 -19.58 -9.37 -0.43
CA TYR A 963 -19.89 -8.57 -1.61
C TYR A 963 -21.23 -8.97 -2.23
N VAL A 964 -21.96 -7.99 -2.74
CA VAL A 964 -23.25 -8.19 -3.43
C VAL A 964 -23.28 -7.40 -4.74
N GLN A 965 -23.74 -8.02 -5.82
CA GLN A 965 -23.95 -7.36 -7.12
C GLN A 965 -25.43 -7.38 -7.47
N ILE A 966 -25.92 -6.26 -7.98
CA ILE A 966 -27.23 -6.11 -8.60
C ILE A 966 -26.99 -5.92 -10.11
N LYS A 967 -27.56 -6.77 -10.95
CA LYS A 967 -27.58 -6.62 -12.42
C LYS A 967 -29.01 -6.29 -12.85
N ILE A 968 -29.23 -5.18 -13.55
CA ILE A 968 -30.54 -4.77 -14.08
C ILE A 968 -30.58 -5.07 -15.57
N PHE A 969 -31.55 -5.88 -15.99
CA PHE A 969 -31.81 -6.21 -17.39
C PHE A 969 -32.98 -5.39 -17.97
N ASN A 970 -33.91 -4.94 -17.13
CA ASN A 970 -34.98 -4.04 -17.55
C ASN A 970 -35.28 -2.99 -16.46
N PRO A 971 -34.87 -1.71 -16.65
CA PRO A 971 -35.14 -0.62 -15.71
C PRO A 971 -36.57 -0.06 -15.82
N GLY A 972 -37.42 -0.60 -16.70
CA GLY A 972 -38.81 -0.19 -16.93
C GLY A 972 -38.99 1.01 -17.86
N ASP A 973 -37.99 1.88 -17.96
CA ASP A 973 -37.98 3.04 -18.86
C ASP A 973 -37.44 2.65 -20.24
N SER A 974 -38.19 2.97 -21.31
CA SER A 974 -37.75 2.75 -22.70
C SER A 974 -36.53 3.58 -23.10
N ALA A 975 -36.23 4.66 -22.36
CA ALA A 975 -34.99 5.42 -22.48
C ALA A 975 -33.83 4.82 -21.65
N GLY A 976 -33.91 3.55 -21.25
CA GLY A 976 -32.84 2.83 -20.55
C GLY A 976 -32.37 3.52 -19.27
N THR A 977 -33.29 4.12 -18.51
CA THR A 977 -32.95 4.91 -17.31
C THR A 977 -33.42 4.20 -16.04
N ILE A 978 -32.48 3.69 -15.23
CA ILE A 978 -32.74 3.13 -13.91
C ILE A 978 -32.92 4.22 -12.87
N ARG A 979 -33.89 4.00 -11.96
CA ARG A 979 -34.17 4.82 -10.78
C ARG A 979 -34.50 3.87 -9.63
N LEU A 980 -33.61 3.77 -8.63
CA LEU A 980 -33.82 2.94 -7.44
C LEU A 980 -33.55 3.78 -6.19
N TYR A 981 -34.49 3.78 -5.26
CA TYR A 981 -34.42 4.58 -4.04
C TYR A 981 -33.54 3.94 -2.97
N GLU A 982 -33.57 2.62 -2.84
CA GLU A 982 -32.84 1.89 -1.79
C GLU A 982 -32.79 0.39 -2.11
N PHE A 983 -31.69 -0.26 -1.75
CA PHE A 983 -31.48 -1.71 -1.68
C PHE A 983 -31.02 -2.08 -0.26
N GLN A 984 -31.74 -2.98 0.41
CA GLN A 984 -31.50 -3.35 1.80
C GLN A 984 -31.29 -4.86 1.94
N LEU A 985 -30.40 -5.26 2.86
CA LEU A 985 -30.13 -6.66 3.17
C LEU A 985 -30.48 -6.96 4.62
N TYR A 986 -31.12 -8.13 4.84
CA TYR A 986 -31.64 -8.55 6.12
C TYR A 986 -31.42 -10.05 6.37
N ASN A 987 -31.40 -10.42 7.65
CA ASN A 987 -31.47 -11.80 8.12
C ASN A 987 -32.77 -11.95 8.94
N LYS A 988 -33.85 -12.44 8.31
CA LYS A 988 -35.23 -12.47 8.84
C LYS A 988 -36.07 -13.61 8.29
#